data_AF-A0A202EC43-F1
#
_entry.id   AF-A0A202EC43-F1
#
_cell.length_a   1.000
_cell.length_b   1.000
_cell.length_c   1.000
_cell.angle_alpha   90.00
_cell.angle_beta   90.00
_cell.angle_gamma   90.00
#
_symmetry.space_group_name_H-M   'P 1'
#
loop_
_entity.id
_entity.type
_entity.pdbx_description
1 polymer ?
#
loop_
_entity_poly.entity_id
_entity_poly.type
_entity_poly.pdbx_seq_one_letter_code
_entity_poly.pdbx_strand_id
1 'polypeptide(L)'
;MAADRAQKAERIRHLLATEGASVEENARGFNDGRYESVARLEEYEDYKDRARAIKEDAIEHLPDLIEQVRETVEANGGTVYLAEDAADANRYVREVASDTEADTVVKSKSMTTEEIELNEALEAEGSEVWETDLGEFVLQVAEEAPSHLVAPAIHRSCEDIAHLFNEHFDTDEDLETAQELTDFAREYLGDQIREADLGITGANFVTADTGTMALVTSEGNARKTVAVPDTHVAVAGVEKIIPTFEDLQPFVELIGRSGTGQDITSYVSLFSPPVSTPPVDFESDEPIADDPDDREFHLVLLDNGRMDMREDDQLRETLYCIRCSACANSCANFQSVGGHAFGGETYTGGIATGWEAGVHGQDSAAEFNDLCTGCSRCVNQCPVNIDIPWINTVVRDRINHSGEDGQFDFLVEGLTPDAEPAGLDLQKRFFGNFSTLAKLGSATAPLSNWGADLSPSRWLMERVLGIDRRRELPRFERETFVEWFRNRDVPRSVDADYHAVVYPDLYTNHVRTERGKAAVRTLEALGVAVEVPDVASSGRAPLSQGMVDTAAGHADEVAADLESYLEAGYDVVVIEPSDHAMFQREYEKLLSEEQHESLADRSYEVFEYIYGLLENGADISELRNADRGATEEIAYHSHCQQRTLGLESYTTAVLEDLEYDVLTSDVECCGMAGSFGYKSEYYELSMDVGSRLGEQFETPEAADRTVVASGTSCLEQLDSLLTRQPRHPITLIEPPKS
;
A
#
# COMPACT_ATOMS: atom_id res chain seq x y z
N MET A 1 -9.69 23.39 -4.59
CA MET A 1 -9.25 22.89 -5.92
C MET A 1 -7.90 23.47 -6.35
N ALA A 2 -7.77 24.50 -7.21
CA ALA A 2 -6.44 24.83 -7.77
C ALA A 2 -5.38 25.36 -6.77
N ALA A 3 -5.78 26.11 -5.74
CA ALA A 3 -4.86 26.57 -4.69
C ALA A 3 -4.43 25.42 -3.76
N ASP A 4 -5.35 24.50 -3.49
CA ASP A 4 -5.16 23.32 -2.66
C ASP A 4 -4.21 22.29 -3.32
N ARG A 5 -4.40 22.01 -4.62
CA ARG A 5 -3.45 21.19 -5.42
C ARG A 5 -2.03 21.77 -5.39
N ALA A 6 -1.89 23.09 -5.50
CA ALA A 6 -0.58 23.75 -5.46
C ALA A 6 0.08 23.65 -4.07
N GLN A 7 -0.70 23.75 -2.99
CA GLN A 7 -0.21 23.57 -1.62
C GLN A 7 0.24 22.13 -1.38
N LYS A 8 -0.55 21.13 -1.83
CA LYS A 8 -0.18 19.72 -1.79
C LYS A 8 1.11 19.44 -2.57
N ALA A 9 1.25 20.00 -3.77
CA ALA A 9 2.48 19.90 -4.56
C ALA A 9 3.71 20.51 -3.85
N GLU A 10 3.53 21.64 -3.15
CA GLU A 10 4.62 22.26 -2.37
C GLU A 10 5.01 21.40 -1.17
N ARG A 11 4.03 20.87 -0.42
CA ARG A 11 4.28 19.94 0.70
C ARG A 11 5.05 18.71 0.23
N ILE A 12 4.64 18.09 -0.87
CA ILE A 12 5.35 16.94 -1.45
C ILE A 12 6.78 17.32 -1.83
N ARG A 13 7.00 18.45 -2.51
CA ARG A 13 8.35 18.91 -2.86
C ARG A 13 9.23 19.17 -1.64
N HIS A 14 8.65 19.70 -0.57
CA HIS A 14 9.36 19.91 0.67
C HIS A 14 9.82 18.58 1.27
N LEU A 15 8.89 17.63 1.44
CA LEU A 15 9.18 16.30 2.02
C LEU A 15 10.18 15.49 1.19
N LEU A 16 10.07 15.52 -0.14
CA LEU A 16 11.06 14.91 -1.03
C LEU A 16 12.47 15.48 -0.80
N ALA A 17 12.57 16.78 -0.50
CA ALA A 17 13.85 17.46 -0.30
C ALA A 17 14.41 17.30 1.12
N THR A 18 13.56 17.11 2.14
CA THR A 18 13.96 17.07 3.55
C THR A 18 14.01 15.67 4.15
N GLU A 19 13.09 14.79 3.76
CA GLU A 19 12.89 13.48 4.39
C GLU A 19 13.12 12.31 3.42
N GLY A 20 12.88 12.52 2.12
CA GLY A 20 12.77 11.45 1.13
C GLY A 20 13.95 10.49 1.10
N ALA A 21 15.18 10.99 1.14
CA ALA A 21 16.39 10.15 1.10
C ALA A 21 16.48 9.19 2.31
N SER A 22 16.22 9.70 3.53
CA SER A 22 16.26 8.89 4.75
C SER A 22 15.11 7.88 4.79
N VAL A 23 13.91 8.28 4.37
CA VAL A 23 12.77 7.37 4.27
C VAL A 23 13.06 6.25 3.28
N GLU A 24 13.58 6.59 2.10
CA GLU A 24 13.84 5.63 1.03
C GLU A 24 14.88 4.59 1.47
N GLU A 25 16.02 5.03 2.01
CA GLU A 25 17.10 4.17 2.48
C GLU A 25 16.60 3.16 3.51
N ASN A 26 15.92 3.65 4.55
CA ASN A 26 15.45 2.82 5.65
C ASN A 26 14.31 1.87 5.23
N ALA A 27 13.30 2.37 4.53
CA ALA A 27 12.16 1.55 4.09
C ALA A 27 12.59 0.42 3.15
N ARG A 28 13.60 0.68 2.31
CA ARG A 28 14.20 -0.35 1.44
C ARG A 28 15.06 -1.34 2.19
N GLY A 29 15.89 -0.89 3.13
CA GLY A 29 16.62 -1.79 4.02
C GLY A 29 15.69 -2.78 4.74
N PHE A 30 14.52 -2.31 5.19
CA PHE A 30 13.49 -3.19 5.75
C PHE A 30 12.86 -4.16 4.73
N ASN A 31 12.69 -3.77 3.47
CA ASN A 31 12.23 -4.70 2.42
C ASN A 31 13.27 -5.79 2.15
N ASP A 32 14.53 -5.42 1.99
CA ASP A 32 15.61 -6.36 1.68
C ASP A 32 15.74 -7.39 2.81
N GLY A 33 15.74 -6.91 4.06
CA GLY A 33 15.71 -7.79 5.23
C GLY A 33 14.47 -8.70 5.28
N ARG A 34 13.27 -8.18 4.93
CA ARG A 34 12.06 -9.02 4.83
C ARG A 34 12.24 -10.13 3.81
N TYR A 35 12.68 -9.81 2.60
CA TYR A 35 12.83 -10.80 1.54
C TYR A 35 13.81 -11.91 1.94
N GLU A 36 14.95 -11.55 2.54
CA GLU A 36 15.93 -12.52 3.04
C GLU A 36 15.40 -13.36 4.22
N SER A 37 14.64 -12.73 5.13
CA SER A 37 14.11 -13.39 6.32
C SER A 37 12.95 -14.34 5.99
N VAL A 38 12.02 -13.89 5.14
CA VAL A 38 10.88 -14.68 4.68
C VAL A 38 11.32 -15.86 3.83
N ALA A 39 12.30 -15.69 2.94
CA ALA A 39 12.83 -16.78 2.12
C ALA A 39 13.45 -17.93 2.94
N ARG A 40 13.78 -17.70 4.23
CA ARG A 40 14.29 -18.73 5.15
C ARG A 40 13.20 -19.44 5.95
N LEU A 41 11.94 -19.00 5.85
CA LEU A 41 10.79 -19.59 6.54
C LEU A 41 9.94 -20.39 5.56
N GLU A 42 10.15 -21.70 5.49
CA GLU A 42 9.46 -22.59 4.54
C GLU A 42 7.93 -22.54 4.68
N GLU A 43 7.42 -22.39 5.91
CA GLU A 43 5.99 -22.37 6.25
C GLU A 43 5.39 -20.94 6.25
N TYR A 44 6.02 -19.96 5.60
CA TYR A 44 5.59 -18.55 5.68
C TYR A 44 4.13 -18.33 5.29
N GLU A 45 3.68 -18.90 4.17
CA GLU A 45 2.29 -18.78 3.73
C GLU A 45 1.31 -19.48 4.69
N ASP A 46 1.68 -20.65 5.24
CA ASP A 46 0.86 -21.34 6.26
C ASP A 46 0.72 -20.49 7.53
N TYR A 47 1.78 -19.79 7.94
CA TYR A 47 1.71 -18.85 9.07
C TYR A 47 0.78 -17.67 8.76
N LYS A 48 0.81 -17.13 7.53
CA LYS A 48 -0.10 -16.04 7.12
C LYS A 48 -1.55 -16.47 7.19
N ASP A 49 -1.87 -17.66 6.68
CA ASP A 49 -3.23 -18.21 6.70
C ASP A 49 -3.71 -18.47 8.13
N ARG A 50 -2.85 -19.01 9.00
CA ARG A 50 -3.16 -19.17 10.43
C ARG A 50 -3.38 -17.83 11.12
N ALA A 51 -2.51 -16.84 10.88
CA ALA A 51 -2.63 -15.52 11.47
C ALA A 51 -3.94 -14.83 11.03
N ARG A 52 -4.28 -14.93 9.74
CA ARG A 52 -5.55 -14.46 9.17
C ARG A 52 -6.74 -15.12 9.87
N ALA A 53 -6.77 -16.45 9.93
CA ALA A 53 -7.87 -17.20 10.54
C ALA A 53 -8.08 -16.85 12.03
N ILE A 54 -7.00 -16.69 12.80
CA ILE A 54 -7.08 -16.27 14.20
C ILE A 54 -7.66 -14.86 14.31
N LYS A 55 -7.24 -13.92 13.44
CA LYS A 55 -7.77 -12.56 13.44
C LYS A 55 -9.24 -12.51 13.03
N GLU A 56 -9.65 -13.29 12.05
CA GLU A 56 -11.06 -13.40 11.65
C GLU A 56 -11.92 -13.91 12.82
N ASP A 57 -11.55 -15.04 13.42
CA ASP A 57 -12.25 -15.62 14.57
C ASP A 57 -12.30 -14.66 15.76
N ALA A 58 -11.18 -14.00 16.07
CA ALA A 58 -11.10 -13.06 17.18
C ALA A 58 -12.00 -11.84 16.98
N ILE A 59 -12.04 -11.30 15.75
CA ILE A 59 -12.89 -10.14 15.45
C ILE A 59 -14.36 -10.55 15.39
N GLU A 60 -14.69 -11.74 14.86
CA GLU A 60 -16.07 -12.25 14.86
C GLU A 60 -16.61 -12.38 16.30
N HIS A 61 -15.84 -12.96 17.21
CA HIS A 61 -16.21 -13.22 18.60
C HIS A 61 -15.77 -12.13 19.59
N LEU A 62 -15.38 -10.95 19.08
CA LEU A 62 -14.77 -9.90 19.88
C LEU A 62 -15.55 -9.50 21.16
N PRO A 63 -16.89 -9.33 21.14
CA PRO A 63 -17.64 -9.01 22.37
C PRO A 63 -17.45 -10.04 23.49
N ASP A 64 -17.44 -11.33 23.15
CA ASP A 64 -17.27 -12.42 24.11
C ASP A 64 -15.82 -12.46 24.62
N LEU A 65 -14.85 -12.20 23.74
CA LEU A 65 -13.44 -12.14 24.10
C LEU A 65 -13.11 -10.93 25.01
N ILE A 66 -13.77 -9.78 24.83
CA ILE A 66 -13.63 -8.63 25.74
C ILE A 66 -14.06 -9.01 27.16
N GLU A 67 -15.21 -9.69 27.31
CA GLU A 67 -15.68 -10.11 28.63
C GLU A 67 -14.77 -11.19 29.23
N GLN A 68 -14.28 -12.13 28.42
CA GLN A 68 -13.34 -13.14 28.88
C GLN A 68 -12.01 -12.53 29.35
N VAL A 69 -11.47 -11.54 28.64
CA VAL A 69 -10.29 -10.76 29.07
C VAL A 69 -10.56 -10.06 30.39
N ARG A 70 -11.72 -9.40 30.54
CA ARG A 70 -12.12 -8.75 31.79
C ARG A 70 -12.11 -9.74 32.96
N GLU A 71 -12.84 -10.84 32.84
CA GLU A 71 -12.92 -11.87 33.89
C GLU A 71 -11.53 -12.41 34.26
N THR A 72 -10.68 -12.64 33.27
CA THR A 72 -9.35 -13.25 33.47
C THR A 72 -8.35 -12.28 34.11
N VAL A 73 -8.31 -11.03 33.64
CA VAL A 73 -7.41 -10.00 34.19
C VAL A 73 -7.85 -9.62 35.60
N GLU A 74 -9.15 -9.49 35.86
CA GLU A 74 -9.67 -9.25 37.22
C GLU A 74 -9.38 -10.42 38.16
N ALA A 75 -9.46 -11.66 37.67
CA ALA A 75 -9.08 -12.84 38.45
C ALA A 75 -7.58 -12.89 38.78
N ASN A 76 -6.73 -12.30 37.94
CA ASN A 76 -5.29 -12.13 38.21
C ASN A 76 -4.99 -11.00 39.20
N GLY A 77 -5.97 -10.15 39.52
CA GLY A 77 -5.82 -9.00 40.42
C GLY A 77 -5.62 -7.65 39.72
N GLY A 78 -5.84 -7.59 38.40
CA GLY A 78 -5.85 -6.34 37.64
C GLY A 78 -7.23 -5.69 37.55
N THR A 79 -7.28 -4.48 36.98
CA THR A 79 -8.53 -3.78 36.64
C THR A 79 -8.68 -3.68 35.13
N VAL A 80 -9.88 -3.90 34.57
CA VAL A 80 -10.15 -3.68 33.14
C VAL A 80 -11.16 -2.57 32.95
N TYR A 81 -10.79 -1.55 32.18
CA TYR A 81 -11.66 -0.47 31.77
C TYR A 81 -11.90 -0.55 30.26
N LEU A 82 -13.17 -0.58 29.84
CA LEU A 82 -13.54 -0.52 28.43
C LEU A 82 -13.94 0.91 28.10
N ALA A 83 -13.09 1.61 27.34
CA ALA A 83 -13.31 2.97 26.92
C ALA A 83 -14.06 3.02 25.58
N GLU A 84 -15.11 3.84 25.52
CA GLU A 84 -15.92 4.03 24.31
C GLU A 84 -15.14 4.80 23.23
N ASP A 85 -14.42 5.84 23.62
CA ASP A 85 -13.68 6.74 22.73
C ASP A 85 -12.41 7.30 23.38
N ALA A 86 -11.68 8.12 22.63
CA ALA A 86 -10.45 8.78 23.09
C ALA A 86 -10.65 9.64 24.35
N ALA A 87 -11.76 10.38 24.45
CA ALA A 87 -12.03 11.25 25.59
C ALA A 87 -12.28 10.44 26.87
N ASP A 88 -12.99 9.31 26.75
CA ASP A 88 -13.27 8.42 27.85
C ASP A 88 -12.01 7.67 28.35
N ALA A 89 -11.17 7.21 27.44
CA ALA A 89 -9.88 6.61 27.77
C ALA A 89 -8.97 7.60 28.50
N ASN A 90 -8.81 8.81 27.96
CA ASN A 90 -8.00 9.87 28.57
C ASN A 90 -8.52 10.25 29.96
N ARG A 91 -9.84 10.35 30.13
CA ARG A 91 -10.44 10.62 31.44
C ARG A 91 -10.05 9.55 32.45
N TYR A 92 -10.17 8.27 32.10
CA TYR A 92 -9.84 7.18 33.01
C TYR A 92 -8.35 7.14 33.36
N VAL A 93 -7.45 7.30 32.37
CA VAL A 93 -6.01 7.26 32.63
C VAL A 93 -5.56 8.46 33.50
N ARG A 94 -6.16 9.64 33.29
CA ARG A 94 -5.95 10.81 34.16
C ARG A 94 -6.44 10.58 35.58
N GLU A 95 -7.59 9.93 35.76
CA GLU A 95 -8.08 9.53 37.08
C GLU A 95 -7.07 8.61 37.79
N VAL A 96 -6.52 7.61 37.10
CA VAL A 96 -5.45 6.74 37.64
C VAL A 96 -4.21 7.55 38.00
N ALA A 97 -3.71 8.39 37.09
CA ALA A 97 -2.52 9.22 37.35
C ALA A 97 -2.70 10.17 38.54
N SER A 98 -3.90 10.75 38.69
CA SER A 98 -4.24 11.61 39.82
C SER A 98 -4.38 10.82 41.13
N ASP A 99 -4.93 9.60 41.10
CA ASP A 99 -5.08 8.76 42.29
C ASP A 99 -3.72 8.25 42.79
N THR A 100 -2.75 8.06 41.89
CA THR A 100 -1.35 7.73 42.22
C THR A 100 -0.49 8.95 42.55
N GLU A 101 -1.02 10.17 42.47
CA GLU A 101 -0.26 11.43 42.60
C GLU A 101 0.98 11.45 41.68
N ALA A 102 0.85 10.95 40.44
CA ALA A 102 1.98 10.75 39.53
C ALA A 102 2.51 12.08 38.98
N ASP A 103 3.66 12.51 39.49
CA ASP A 103 4.39 13.67 39.00
C ASP A 103 5.16 13.30 37.72
N THR A 104 5.74 12.09 37.65
CA THR A 104 6.48 11.59 36.48
C THR A 104 5.83 10.33 35.90
N VAL A 105 5.56 10.35 34.60
CA VAL A 105 4.98 9.24 33.83
C VAL A 105 5.95 8.81 32.76
N VAL A 106 6.25 7.50 32.67
CA VAL A 106 7.04 6.95 31.57
C VAL A 106 6.19 6.07 30.69
N LYS A 107 6.26 6.31 29.38
CA LYS A 107 5.46 5.61 28.38
C LYS A 107 6.35 4.81 27.43
N SER A 108 5.96 3.59 27.11
CA SER A 108 6.54 2.88 25.96
C SER A 108 5.69 3.13 24.72
N LYS A 109 6.35 3.14 23.57
CA LYS A 109 5.73 3.43 22.27
C LYS A 109 4.45 2.65 22.04
N SER A 110 3.37 3.35 21.74
CA SER A 110 2.07 2.76 21.45
C SER A 110 1.25 3.64 20.51
N MET A 111 0.88 3.07 19.36
CA MET A 111 -0.01 3.76 18.42
C MET A 111 -1.38 4.09 19.04
N THR A 112 -1.87 3.25 19.96
CA THR A 112 -3.19 3.46 20.61
C THR A 112 -3.16 4.67 21.54
N THR A 113 -2.02 4.98 22.15
CA THR A 113 -1.89 6.16 23.01
C THR A 113 -1.64 7.43 22.19
N GLU A 114 -0.99 7.32 21.02
CA GLU A 114 -0.95 8.42 20.05
C GLU A 114 -2.32 8.72 19.46
N GLU A 115 -3.13 7.68 19.18
CA GLU A 115 -4.50 7.82 18.68
C GLU A 115 -5.39 8.67 19.58
N ILE A 116 -5.06 8.76 20.87
CA ILE A 116 -5.85 9.51 21.86
C ILE A 116 -5.10 10.73 22.40
N GLU A 117 -3.93 11.10 21.85
CA GLU A 117 -3.14 12.25 22.34
C GLU A 117 -2.88 12.17 23.87
N LEU A 118 -2.50 10.96 24.34
CA LEU A 118 -2.42 10.69 25.79
C LEU A 118 -1.36 11.54 26.49
N ASN A 119 -0.27 11.89 25.79
CA ASN A 119 0.81 12.68 26.36
C ASN A 119 0.30 14.10 26.66
N GLU A 120 -0.29 14.78 25.68
CA GLU A 120 -0.87 16.11 25.88
C GLU A 120 -1.97 16.08 26.94
N ALA A 121 -2.73 14.98 26.99
CA ALA A 121 -3.78 14.78 27.97
C ALA A 121 -3.28 14.73 29.42
N LEU A 122 -2.13 14.09 29.68
CA LEU A 122 -1.54 13.99 31.01
C LEU A 122 -0.74 15.25 31.38
N GLU A 123 0.01 15.80 30.43
CA GLU A 123 0.75 17.06 30.60
C GLU A 123 -0.18 18.23 30.96
N ALA A 124 -1.40 18.26 30.40
CA ALA A 124 -2.41 19.26 30.74
C ALA A 124 -2.86 19.21 32.21
N GLU A 125 -2.68 18.10 32.91
CA GLU A 125 -2.96 17.93 34.35
C GLU A 125 -1.74 18.16 35.24
N GLY A 126 -0.54 18.30 34.63
CA GLY A 126 0.68 18.70 35.31
C GLY A 126 1.72 17.59 35.50
N SER A 127 1.48 16.38 34.99
CA SER A 127 2.48 15.30 34.97
C SER A 127 3.54 15.55 33.90
N GLU A 128 4.80 15.22 34.20
CA GLU A 128 5.87 15.15 33.22
C GLU A 128 5.86 13.78 32.55
N VAL A 129 5.58 13.74 31.23
CA VAL A 129 5.47 12.49 30.47
C VAL A 129 6.71 12.29 29.62
N TRP A 130 7.32 11.11 29.68
CA TRP A 130 8.51 10.78 28.91
C TRP A 130 8.32 9.52 28.06
N GLU A 131 8.58 9.65 26.76
CA GLU A 131 8.69 8.51 25.87
C GLU A 131 9.98 7.73 26.13
N THR A 132 9.85 6.44 26.34
CA THR A 132 10.98 5.56 26.64
C THR A 132 11.52 4.85 25.40
N ASP A 133 10.81 4.93 24.27
CA ASP A 133 11.31 4.46 22.98
C ASP A 133 12.25 5.50 22.38
N LEU A 134 13.41 5.10 21.88
CA LEU A 134 14.39 6.05 21.37
C LEU A 134 13.84 6.88 20.20
N GLY A 135 13.08 6.24 19.30
CA GLY A 135 12.50 6.93 18.16
C GLY A 135 11.45 7.94 18.60
N GLU A 136 10.55 7.54 19.50
CA GLU A 136 9.53 8.46 20.04
C GLU A 136 10.14 9.57 20.90
N PHE A 137 11.20 9.27 21.68
CA PHE A 137 11.93 10.28 22.45
C PHE A 137 12.57 11.34 21.55
N VAL A 138 13.18 10.93 20.43
CA VAL A 138 13.71 11.87 19.43
C VAL A 138 12.61 12.79 18.92
N LEU A 139 11.41 12.26 18.63
CA LEU A 139 10.29 13.05 18.14
C LEU A 139 9.68 13.96 19.22
N GLN A 140 9.60 13.48 20.46
CA GLN A 140 9.17 14.26 21.61
C GLN A 140 10.07 15.48 21.80
N VAL A 141 11.40 15.31 21.72
CA VAL A 141 12.36 16.42 21.79
C VAL A 141 12.28 17.34 20.57
N ALA A 142 11.93 16.80 19.40
CA ALA A 142 11.75 17.56 18.17
C ALA A 142 10.40 18.29 18.06
N GLU A 143 9.44 17.98 18.94
CA GLU A 143 8.03 18.40 18.81
C GLU A 143 7.41 17.99 17.46
N GLU A 144 7.67 16.75 17.03
CA GLU A 144 7.22 16.20 15.74
C GLU A 144 6.32 14.97 15.89
N ALA A 145 5.45 14.75 14.90
CA ALA A 145 4.64 13.54 14.80
C ALA A 145 5.46 12.36 14.26
N PRO A 146 5.08 11.10 14.57
CA PRO A 146 5.73 9.92 14.01
C PRO A 146 5.40 9.76 12.52
N SER A 147 6.42 9.49 11.71
CA SER A 147 6.25 9.32 10.26
C SER A 147 6.12 7.86 9.82
N HIS A 148 6.18 6.89 10.74
CA HIS A 148 6.09 5.47 10.42
C HIS A 148 5.76 4.57 11.64
N LEU A 149 4.94 3.52 11.43
CA LEU A 149 4.35 2.74 12.53
C LEU A 149 5.35 1.92 13.38
N VAL A 150 6.53 1.55 12.85
CA VAL A 150 7.50 0.71 13.59
C VAL A 150 8.72 1.53 14.02
N ALA A 151 9.36 2.20 13.06
CA ALA A 151 10.44 3.18 13.28
C ALA A 151 9.91 4.62 13.16
N PRO A 152 9.46 5.27 14.24
CA PRO A 152 8.71 6.54 14.17
C PRO A 152 9.55 7.70 13.61
N ALA A 153 10.84 7.78 13.93
CA ALA A 153 11.79 8.78 13.44
C ALA A 153 12.51 8.39 12.12
N ILE A 154 11.90 7.54 11.27
CA ILE A 154 12.52 7.03 10.02
C ILE A 154 13.00 8.15 9.06
N HIS A 155 12.41 9.34 9.18
CA HIS A 155 12.69 10.50 8.36
C HIS A 155 13.89 11.33 8.85
N ARG A 156 14.44 11.04 10.03
CA ARG A 156 15.58 11.75 10.62
C ARG A 156 16.88 11.01 10.36
N SER A 157 17.91 11.72 9.91
CA SER A 157 19.25 11.17 9.84
C SER A 157 19.94 11.16 11.21
N CYS A 158 20.98 10.35 11.36
CA CYS A 158 21.80 10.36 12.58
C CYS A 158 22.43 11.75 12.84
N GLU A 159 22.77 12.48 11.79
CA GLU A 159 23.33 13.84 11.89
C GLU A 159 22.30 14.85 12.39
N ASP A 160 21.04 14.74 11.94
CA ASP A 160 19.95 15.60 12.41
C ASP A 160 19.65 15.36 13.90
N ILE A 161 19.63 14.09 14.32
CA ILE A 161 19.41 13.71 15.72
C ILE A 161 20.55 14.23 16.60
N ALA A 162 21.80 14.12 16.13
CA ALA A 162 22.94 14.68 16.84
C ALA A 162 22.84 16.19 17.03
N HIS A 163 22.48 16.93 15.97
CA HIS A 163 22.27 18.37 16.07
C HIS A 163 21.15 18.72 17.05
N LEU A 164 20.02 18.01 16.99
CA LEU A 164 18.89 18.20 17.89
C LEU A 164 19.28 18.00 19.36
N PHE A 165 19.96 16.88 19.69
CA PHE A 165 20.33 16.57 21.07
C PHE A 165 21.36 17.56 21.63
N ASN A 166 22.38 17.94 20.84
CA ASN A 166 23.38 18.93 21.28
C ASN A 166 22.80 20.36 21.41
N GLU A 167 21.71 20.67 20.71
CA GLU A 167 21.00 21.96 20.87
C GLU A 167 20.09 21.96 22.11
N HIS A 168 19.42 20.85 22.36
CA HIS A 168 18.40 20.74 23.42
C HIS A 168 18.99 20.42 24.80
N PHE A 169 20.01 19.56 24.86
CA PHE A 169 20.60 19.08 26.11
C PHE A 169 21.99 19.69 26.35
N ASP A 170 22.33 19.91 27.61
CA ASP A 170 23.67 20.34 28.03
C ASP A 170 24.57 19.10 28.19
N THR A 171 25.21 18.69 27.09
CA THR A 171 26.12 17.55 27.05
C THR A 171 27.56 17.99 27.34
N ASP A 172 28.34 17.15 28.03
CA ASP A 172 29.75 17.45 28.34
C ASP A 172 30.63 17.50 27.07
N GLU A 173 30.29 16.68 26.07
CA GLU A 173 30.91 16.64 24.74
C GLU A 173 29.81 16.55 23.67
N ASP A 174 30.08 17.10 22.48
CA ASP A 174 29.15 17.03 21.35
C ASP A 174 28.96 15.56 20.94
N LEU A 175 27.71 15.11 20.87
CA LEU A 175 27.33 13.78 20.39
C LEU A 175 27.43 13.75 18.86
N GLU A 176 28.18 12.83 18.26
CA GLU A 176 28.38 12.78 16.80
C GLU A 176 27.93 11.46 16.17
N THR A 177 27.98 10.35 16.93
CA THR A 177 27.73 9.00 16.42
C THR A 177 26.44 8.40 16.97
N ALA A 178 25.84 7.47 16.21
CA ALA A 178 24.68 6.72 16.67
C ALA A 178 24.92 6.01 18.02
N GLN A 179 26.15 5.57 18.28
CA GLN A 179 26.51 4.95 19.56
C GLN A 179 26.48 5.97 20.71
N GLU A 180 27.06 7.16 20.53
CA GLU A 180 27.04 8.22 21.55
C GLU A 180 25.61 8.70 21.82
N LEU A 181 24.79 8.86 20.78
CA LEU A 181 23.37 9.24 20.91
C LEU A 181 22.56 8.19 21.69
N THR A 182 22.76 6.92 21.37
CA THR A 182 22.07 5.81 22.07
C THR A 182 22.55 5.64 23.50
N ASP A 183 23.85 5.83 23.77
CA ASP A 183 24.40 5.79 25.13
C ASP A 183 23.86 6.96 25.97
N PHE A 184 23.82 8.17 25.42
CA PHE A 184 23.22 9.34 26.09
C PHE A 184 21.73 9.12 26.39
N ALA A 185 20.93 8.75 25.39
CA ALA A 185 19.50 8.53 25.57
C ALA A 185 19.22 7.43 26.60
N ARG A 186 20.04 6.37 26.61
CA ARG A 186 19.94 5.29 27.60
C ARG A 186 20.18 5.78 29.03
N GLU A 187 21.15 6.68 29.24
CA GLU A 187 21.43 7.25 30.56
C GLU A 187 20.29 8.19 30.98
N TYR A 188 19.93 9.14 30.11
CA TYR A 188 18.86 10.12 30.36
C TYR A 188 17.51 9.46 30.65
N LEU A 189 17.00 8.63 29.75
CA LEU A 189 15.74 7.90 29.94
C LEU A 189 15.84 6.88 31.08
N GLY A 190 17.06 6.38 31.36
CA GLY A 190 17.32 5.51 32.49
C GLY A 190 17.05 6.19 33.82
N ASP A 191 17.32 7.48 33.94
CA ASP A 191 17.01 8.28 35.13
C ASP A 191 15.51 8.56 35.23
N GLN A 192 14.87 8.98 34.13
CA GLN A 192 13.41 9.19 34.10
C GLN A 192 12.62 7.94 34.50
N ILE A 193 13.02 6.76 34.00
CA ILE A 193 12.38 5.48 34.35
C ILE A 193 12.55 5.13 35.82
N ARG A 194 13.68 5.49 36.46
CA ARG A 194 13.88 5.22 37.90
C ARG A 194 13.02 6.07 38.80
N GLU A 195 12.70 7.29 38.36
CA GLU A 195 11.95 8.28 39.11
C GLU A 195 10.44 8.25 38.79
N ALA A 196 10.00 7.38 37.88
CA ALA A 196 8.63 7.34 37.41
C ALA A 196 7.65 6.74 38.42
N ASP A 197 6.54 7.45 38.65
CA ASP A 197 5.44 7.03 39.52
C ASP A 197 4.46 6.10 38.77
N LEU A 198 4.32 6.31 37.46
CA LEU A 198 3.38 5.57 36.60
C LEU A 198 4.06 5.09 35.32
N GLY A 199 3.91 3.79 35.03
CA GLY A 199 4.33 3.18 33.79
C GLY A 199 3.15 3.00 32.83
N ILE A 200 3.28 3.45 31.58
CA ILE A 200 2.25 3.27 30.56
C ILE A 200 2.81 2.46 29.37
N THR A 201 2.07 1.45 28.92
CA THR A 201 2.44 0.68 27.72
C THR A 201 1.28 0.51 26.76
N GLY A 202 1.60 0.21 25.51
CA GLY A 202 0.65 -0.40 24.57
C GLY A 202 0.49 -1.91 24.79
N ALA A 203 -0.07 -2.57 23.78
CA ALA A 203 -0.01 -4.01 23.61
C ALA A 203 0.02 -4.37 22.11
N ASN A 204 0.87 -5.32 21.70
CA ASN A 204 0.74 -5.93 20.37
C ASN A 204 -0.42 -6.92 20.35
N PHE A 205 -0.58 -7.71 21.43
CA PHE A 205 -1.69 -8.65 21.62
C PHE A 205 -2.05 -8.77 23.10
N VAL A 206 -3.32 -9.10 23.36
CA VAL A 206 -3.84 -9.52 24.67
C VAL A 206 -4.55 -10.86 24.50
N THR A 207 -4.20 -11.85 25.31
CA THR A 207 -4.79 -13.20 25.22
C THR A 207 -5.96 -13.33 26.18
N ALA A 208 -7.10 -13.81 25.69
CA ALA A 208 -8.32 -13.88 26.50
C ALA A 208 -8.30 -14.98 27.56
N ASP A 209 -7.63 -16.11 27.30
CA ASP A 209 -7.57 -17.27 28.20
C ASP A 209 -6.72 -17.06 29.47
N THR A 210 -5.67 -16.23 29.38
CA THR A 210 -4.70 -16.05 30.46
C THR A 210 -4.53 -14.59 30.88
N GLY A 211 -5.09 -13.64 30.12
CA GLY A 211 -4.85 -12.21 30.31
C GLY A 211 -3.41 -11.80 29.94
N THR A 212 -2.65 -12.68 29.29
CA THR A 212 -1.24 -12.41 28.96
C THR A 212 -1.14 -11.33 27.89
N MET A 213 -0.29 -10.34 28.16
CA MET A 213 0.08 -9.29 27.23
C MET A 213 1.35 -9.66 26.47
N ALA A 214 1.38 -9.36 25.17
CA ALA A 214 2.56 -9.48 24.33
C ALA A 214 3.05 -8.11 23.88
N LEU A 215 4.32 -7.82 24.16
CA LEU A 215 5.04 -6.65 23.67
C LEU A 215 6.21 -7.09 22.80
N VAL A 216 6.28 -6.52 21.60
CA VAL A 216 7.31 -6.80 20.61
C VAL A 216 8.09 -5.51 20.39
N THR A 217 9.35 -5.48 20.85
CA THR A 217 10.17 -4.28 20.86
C THR A 217 11.58 -4.53 20.33
N SER A 218 12.17 -3.50 19.72
CA SER A 218 13.59 -3.49 19.30
C SER A 218 14.55 -3.23 20.47
N GLU A 219 14.03 -2.76 21.60
CA GLU A 219 14.78 -2.37 22.79
C GLU A 219 14.07 -2.80 24.09
N GLY A 220 14.82 -2.77 25.20
CA GLY A 220 14.38 -3.31 26.49
C GLY A 220 13.61 -2.34 27.38
N ASN A 221 13.26 -1.16 26.86
CA ASN A 221 12.58 -0.05 27.55
C ASN A 221 11.20 -0.46 28.09
N ALA A 222 10.34 -1.08 27.28
CA ALA A 222 8.96 -1.39 27.66
C ALA A 222 8.89 -2.30 28.90
N ARG A 223 9.81 -3.26 29.03
CA ARG A 223 9.88 -4.10 30.23
C ARG A 223 10.24 -3.30 31.49
N LYS A 224 11.07 -2.26 31.36
CA LYS A 224 11.39 -1.38 32.49
C LYS A 224 10.18 -0.52 32.86
N THR A 225 9.44 -0.01 31.88
CA THR A 225 8.17 0.70 32.08
C THR A 225 7.14 -0.14 32.84
N VAL A 226 7.11 -1.45 32.64
CA VAL A 226 6.23 -2.37 33.38
C VAL A 226 6.75 -2.69 34.77
N ALA A 227 8.07 -2.88 34.93
CA ALA A 227 8.64 -3.47 36.14
C ALA A 227 9.11 -2.46 37.18
N VAL A 228 9.41 -1.21 36.79
CA VAL A 228 9.96 -0.21 37.71
C VAL A 228 8.87 0.48 38.53
N PRO A 229 7.84 1.11 37.92
CA PRO A 229 6.79 1.80 38.68
C PRO A 229 5.87 0.83 39.42
N ASP A 230 5.24 1.29 40.51
CA ASP A 230 4.29 0.52 41.30
C ASP A 230 2.97 0.30 40.56
N THR A 231 2.56 1.30 39.77
CA THR A 231 1.34 1.29 38.95
C THR A 231 1.68 1.15 37.46
N HIS A 232 1.01 0.22 36.78
CA HIS A 232 1.12 0.00 35.34
C HIS A 232 -0.25 0.14 34.66
N VAL A 233 -0.32 1.03 33.67
CA VAL A 233 -1.48 1.16 32.77
C VAL A 233 -1.12 0.64 31.38
N ALA A 234 -1.87 -0.34 30.90
CA ALA A 234 -1.81 -0.83 29.53
C ALA A 234 -2.97 -0.27 28.72
N VAL A 235 -2.69 0.41 27.61
CA VAL A 235 -3.72 0.90 26.67
C VAL A 235 -3.67 0.10 25.37
N ALA A 236 -4.73 -0.64 25.08
CA ALA A 236 -4.82 -1.49 23.89
C ALA A 236 -6.18 -1.32 23.21
N GLY A 237 -6.19 -1.24 21.89
CA GLY A 237 -7.44 -1.35 21.16
C GLY A 237 -8.08 -2.73 21.35
N VAL A 238 -9.41 -2.80 21.35
CA VAL A 238 -10.14 -4.08 21.50
C VAL A 238 -9.75 -5.10 20.43
N GLU A 239 -9.33 -4.64 19.24
CA GLU A 239 -8.90 -5.51 18.15
C GLU A 239 -7.61 -6.27 18.46
N LYS A 240 -6.85 -5.89 19.51
CA LYS A 240 -5.61 -6.58 19.90
C LYS A 240 -5.87 -7.91 20.62
N ILE A 241 -7.12 -8.19 20.98
CA ILE A 241 -7.46 -9.41 21.70
C ILE A 241 -7.40 -10.62 20.75
N ILE A 242 -6.83 -11.72 21.23
CA ILE A 242 -6.84 -13.04 20.58
C ILE A 242 -7.30 -14.12 21.58
N PRO A 243 -7.82 -15.27 21.11
CA PRO A 243 -8.48 -16.22 21.98
C PRO A 243 -7.55 -16.86 23.02
N THR A 244 -6.40 -17.37 22.58
CA THR A 244 -5.50 -18.15 23.46
C THR A 244 -4.05 -17.70 23.41
N PHE A 245 -3.28 -18.07 24.44
CA PHE A 245 -1.83 -17.86 24.45
C PHE A 245 -1.11 -18.59 23.31
N GLU A 246 -1.57 -19.78 22.92
CA GLU A 246 -0.97 -20.55 21.82
C GLU A 246 -1.13 -19.85 20.47
N ASP A 247 -2.17 -19.04 20.31
CA ASP A 247 -2.45 -18.26 19.10
C ASP A 247 -1.41 -17.15 18.83
N LEU A 248 -0.54 -16.83 19.80
CA LEU A 248 0.54 -15.85 19.62
C LEU A 248 1.60 -16.31 18.61
N GLN A 249 1.81 -17.62 18.47
CA GLN A 249 2.92 -18.19 17.69
C GLN A 249 3.02 -17.61 16.26
N PRO A 250 1.98 -17.68 15.41
CA PRO A 250 2.07 -17.15 14.05
C PRO A 250 2.44 -15.67 14.01
N PHE A 251 1.91 -14.86 14.93
CA PHE A 251 2.19 -13.43 14.95
C PHE A 251 3.64 -13.12 15.33
N VAL A 252 4.21 -13.86 16.30
CA VAL A 252 5.62 -13.71 16.70
C VAL A 252 6.56 -14.08 15.54
N GLU A 253 6.25 -15.15 14.79
CA GLU A 253 7.04 -15.56 13.62
C GLU A 253 6.95 -14.56 12.46
N LEU A 254 5.83 -13.84 12.33
CA LEU A 254 5.57 -12.97 11.17
C LEU A 254 5.95 -11.50 11.40
N ILE A 255 5.70 -10.94 12.59
CA ILE A 255 5.73 -9.48 12.80
C ILE A 255 7.12 -8.87 12.56
N GLY A 256 8.17 -9.48 13.12
CA GLY A 256 9.56 -9.02 12.97
C GLY A 256 10.06 -9.19 11.53
N ARG A 257 9.74 -10.33 10.91
CA ARG A 257 10.15 -10.64 9.53
C ARG A 257 9.54 -9.65 8.55
N SER A 258 8.25 -9.40 8.71
CA SER A 258 7.48 -8.54 7.82
C SER A 258 7.88 -7.07 7.92
N GLY A 259 8.11 -6.59 9.14
CA GLY A 259 8.34 -5.18 9.41
C GLY A 259 9.79 -4.75 9.26
N THR A 260 10.70 -5.40 9.97
CA THR A 260 12.12 -4.99 10.07
C THR A 260 13.08 -5.99 9.45
N GLY A 261 12.58 -7.11 8.91
CA GLY A 261 13.43 -8.17 8.35
C GLY A 261 14.14 -9.03 9.40
N GLN A 262 13.70 -8.96 10.66
CA GLN A 262 14.28 -9.71 11.76
C GLN A 262 13.56 -11.04 11.94
N ASP A 263 14.30 -12.14 12.06
CA ASP A 263 13.73 -13.47 12.27
C ASP A 263 12.84 -13.55 13.53
N ILE A 264 13.30 -12.86 14.57
CA ILE A 264 12.56 -12.49 15.77
C ILE A 264 13.11 -11.12 16.20
N THR A 265 12.27 -10.26 16.78
CA THR A 265 12.73 -8.96 17.30
C THR A 265 13.68 -9.14 18.48
N SER A 266 14.43 -8.08 18.81
CA SER A 266 15.37 -8.08 19.95
C SER A 266 14.71 -8.53 21.25
N TYR A 267 13.45 -8.14 21.46
CA TYR A 267 12.66 -8.53 22.63
C TYR A 267 11.24 -8.92 22.22
N VAL A 268 10.78 -10.04 22.79
CA VAL A 268 9.38 -10.45 22.83
C VAL A 268 9.06 -10.68 24.31
N SER A 269 8.37 -9.73 24.92
CA SER A 269 8.01 -9.77 26.34
C SER A 269 6.59 -10.27 26.49
N LEU A 270 6.44 -11.41 27.16
CA LEU A 270 5.16 -12.02 27.49
C LEU A 270 4.99 -12.02 29.00
N PHE A 271 3.93 -11.41 29.52
CA PHE A 271 3.65 -11.38 30.95
C PHE A 271 2.14 -11.31 31.19
N SER A 272 1.69 -11.98 32.26
CA SER A 272 0.31 -11.92 32.73
C SER A 272 0.27 -10.89 33.86
N PRO A 273 -0.26 -9.68 33.63
CA PRO A 273 -0.35 -8.66 34.66
C PRO A 273 -1.45 -8.96 35.70
N PRO A 274 -1.33 -8.46 36.93
CA PRO A 274 -0.18 -7.72 37.48
C PRO A 274 1.08 -8.61 37.55
N VAL A 275 2.26 -8.04 37.27
CA VAL A 275 3.51 -8.81 37.28
C VAL A 275 3.92 -9.18 38.71
N SER A 276 4.38 -10.42 38.91
CA SER A 276 4.76 -10.91 40.25
C SER A 276 6.14 -10.44 40.72
N THR A 277 6.89 -9.73 39.88
CA THR A 277 8.18 -9.16 40.30
C THR A 277 7.87 -7.97 41.19
N PRO A 278 8.37 -7.86 42.43
CA PRO A 278 8.15 -6.67 43.25
C PRO A 278 8.83 -5.42 42.62
N PRO A 279 8.37 -4.21 42.93
CA PRO A 279 8.99 -2.97 42.47
C PRO A 279 10.46 -2.87 42.89
N VAL A 280 11.26 -2.14 42.11
CA VAL A 280 12.69 -1.98 42.40
C VAL A 280 12.88 -0.73 43.24
N ASP A 281 13.14 -0.90 44.54
CA ASP A 281 13.60 0.18 45.41
C ASP A 281 15.10 0.44 45.15
N PHE A 282 15.41 1.49 44.39
CA PHE A 282 16.79 1.87 44.07
C PHE A 282 17.55 2.51 45.25
N GLU A 283 16.87 2.86 46.35
CA GLU A 283 17.48 3.41 47.56
C GLU A 283 17.79 2.34 48.62
N SER A 284 17.20 1.15 48.47
CA SER A 284 17.38 0.03 49.41
C SER A 284 18.50 -0.93 48.98
N ASP A 285 19.37 -1.27 49.93
CA ASP A 285 20.35 -2.35 49.81
C ASP A 285 19.77 -3.73 50.19
N GLU A 286 18.48 -3.81 50.53
CA GLU A 286 17.83 -5.08 50.88
C GLU A 286 17.63 -5.96 49.64
N PRO A 287 17.82 -7.29 49.75
CA PRO A 287 17.51 -8.19 48.65
C PRO A 287 16.04 -8.07 48.30
N ILE A 288 15.75 -7.99 47.00
CA ILE A 288 14.40 -8.11 46.45
C ILE A 288 13.76 -9.37 47.05
N ALA A 289 12.77 -9.19 47.93
CA ALA A 289 12.06 -10.26 48.60
C ALA A 289 10.71 -10.47 47.92
N ASP A 290 10.21 -11.71 47.90
CA ASP A 290 8.82 -12.01 47.53
C ASP A 290 7.88 -11.48 48.63
N ASP A 291 7.80 -10.16 48.80
CA ASP A 291 6.67 -9.53 49.47
C ASP A 291 5.59 -9.30 48.39
N PRO A 292 4.34 -9.71 48.62
CA PRO A 292 3.25 -9.31 47.74
C PRO A 292 3.00 -7.82 47.93
N ASP A 293 3.82 -6.98 47.30
CA ASP A 293 3.49 -5.56 47.16
C ASP A 293 2.28 -5.42 46.24
N ASP A 294 1.38 -4.51 46.62
CA ASP A 294 0.12 -4.14 45.97
C ASP A 294 0.39 -3.48 44.60
N ARG A 295 1.00 -4.20 43.64
CA ARG A 295 1.16 -3.69 42.27
C ARG A 295 -0.22 -3.42 41.69
N GLU A 296 -0.43 -2.18 41.30
CA GLU A 296 -1.66 -1.76 40.68
C GLU A 296 -1.53 -1.90 39.16
N PHE A 297 -2.51 -2.56 38.55
CA PHE A 297 -2.55 -2.75 37.10
C PHE A 297 -3.91 -2.39 36.54
N HIS A 298 -3.91 -1.60 35.47
CA HIS A 298 -5.11 -1.29 34.70
C HIS A 298 -4.90 -1.61 33.22
N LEU A 299 -5.81 -2.40 32.65
CA LEU A 299 -5.94 -2.59 31.21
C LEU A 299 -7.08 -1.72 30.68
N VAL A 300 -6.75 -0.70 29.91
CA VAL A 300 -7.69 0.13 29.16
C VAL A 300 -7.86 -0.48 27.77
N LEU A 301 -9.02 -1.09 27.53
CA LEU A 301 -9.45 -1.56 26.23
C LEU A 301 -10.18 -0.44 25.51
N LEU A 302 -9.69 -0.02 24.35
CA LEU A 302 -10.24 1.10 23.58
C LEU A 302 -11.07 0.60 22.39
N ASP A 303 -12.33 1.05 22.30
CA ASP A 303 -13.16 0.87 21.10
C ASP A 303 -12.81 1.93 20.04
N ASN A 304 -13.18 3.20 20.26
CA ASN A 304 -12.90 4.32 19.36
C ASN A 304 -13.20 4.01 17.88
N GLY A 305 -14.37 3.44 17.60
CA GLY A 305 -14.83 3.09 16.25
C GLY A 305 -14.46 1.68 15.77
N ARG A 306 -13.76 0.87 16.57
CA ARG A 306 -13.40 -0.52 16.22
C ARG A 306 -14.62 -1.44 16.13
N MET A 307 -15.60 -1.28 17.00
CA MET A 307 -16.84 -2.05 16.96
C MET A 307 -17.69 -1.71 15.74
N ASP A 308 -17.68 -0.44 15.30
CA ASP A 308 -18.32 -0.03 14.05
C ASP A 308 -17.58 -0.60 12.83
N MET A 309 -16.24 -0.56 12.82
CA MET A 309 -15.43 -1.22 11.78
C MET A 309 -15.68 -2.73 11.72
N ARG A 310 -15.91 -3.39 12.86
CA ARG A 310 -16.20 -4.83 12.93
C ARG A 310 -17.52 -5.18 12.22
N GLU A 311 -18.53 -4.32 12.32
CA GLU A 311 -19.84 -4.49 11.67
C GLU A 311 -19.84 -4.05 10.19
N ASP A 312 -18.77 -3.39 9.74
CA ASP A 312 -18.60 -2.96 8.36
C ASP A 312 -17.84 -4.00 7.54
N ASP A 313 -18.55 -4.77 6.71
CA ASP A 313 -17.96 -5.81 5.87
C ASP A 313 -16.80 -5.34 4.98
N GLN A 314 -16.73 -4.04 4.66
CA GLN A 314 -15.68 -3.47 3.81
C GLN A 314 -14.45 -2.97 4.60
N LEU A 315 -14.63 -2.62 5.89
CA LEU A 315 -13.55 -2.11 6.73
C LEU A 315 -13.08 -3.10 7.79
N ARG A 316 -13.85 -4.15 8.09
CA ARG A 316 -13.56 -5.16 9.13
C ARG A 316 -12.14 -5.72 9.05
N GLU A 317 -11.62 -5.95 7.85
CA GLU A 317 -10.25 -6.49 7.71
C GLU A 317 -9.16 -5.53 8.22
N THR A 318 -9.45 -4.24 8.34
CA THR A 318 -8.56 -3.25 8.97
C THR A 318 -8.14 -3.69 10.37
N LEU A 319 -9.08 -4.32 11.11
CA LEU A 319 -8.89 -4.82 12.47
C LEU A 319 -7.95 -6.05 12.55
N TYR A 320 -7.64 -6.69 11.42
CA TYR A 320 -6.70 -7.81 11.38
C TYR A 320 -5.24 -7.33 11.46
N CYS A 321 -5.00 -6.05 11.21
CA CYS A 321 -3.68 -5.48 11.10
C CYS A 321 -2.85 -5.61 12.41
N ILE A 322 -1.67 -6.23 12.28
CA ILE A 322 -0.71 -6.41 13.38
C ILE A 322 0.33 -5.28 13.50
N ARG A 323 0.14 -4.17 12.76
CA ARG A 323 1.01 -2.98 12.76
C ARG A 323 2.48 -3.25 12.40
N CYS A 324 2.74 -4.14 11.44
CA CYS A 324 4.10 -4.47 11.02
C CYS A 324 4.72 -3.50 10.00
N SER A 325 4.00 -2.50 9.46
CA SER A 325 4.47 -1.61 8.38
C SER A 325 4.86 -2.25 7.03
N ALA A 326 4.70 -3.56 6.81
CA ALA A 326 5.10 -4.17 5.53
C ALA A 326 4.44 -3.53 4.29
N CYS A 327 3.18 -3.10 4.42
CA CYS A 327 2.47 -2.39 3.36
C CYS A 327 3.02 -0.97 3.10
N ALA A 328 3.51 -0.28 4.12
CA ALA A 328 4.15 1.02 4.00
C ALA A 328 5.53 0.86 3.34
N ASN A 329 6.36 -0.03 3.90
CA ASN A 329 7.71 -0.28 3.42
C ASN A 329 7.74 -0.72 1.96
N SER A 330 6.78 -1.52 1.50
CA SER A 330 6.69 -1.96 0.10
C SER A 330 6.04 -0.94 -0.85
N CYS A 331 5.44 0.14 -0.35
CA CYS A 331 4.80 1.15 -1.19
C CYS A 331 5.84 2.14 -1.75
N ALA A 332 5.94 2.25 -3.07
CA ALA A 332 6.91 3.17 -3.69
C ALA A 332 6.65 4.64 -3.35
N ASN A 333 5.37 5.06 -3.27
CA ASN A 333 5.05 6.42 -2.84
C ASN A 333 5.48 6.66 -1.38
N PHE A 334 5.25 5.70 -0.49
CA PHE A 334 5.70 5.82 0.89
C PHE A 334 7.23 5.89 1.00
N GLN A 335 7.97 5.09 0.21
CA GLN A 335 9.44 5.14 0.17
C GLN A 335 9.98 6.51 -0.24
N SER A 336 9.24 7.28 -1.06
CA SER A 336 9.66 8.62 -1.49
C SER A 336 9.27 9.73 -0.50
N VAL A 337 8.08 9.70 0.10
CA VAL A 337 7.56 10.85 0.89
C VAL A 337 7.24 10.56 2.35
N GLY A 338 7.35 9.31 2.81
CA GLY A 338 7.11 8.92 4.20
C GLY A 338 5.66 9.11 4.68
N GLY A 339 5.44 8.85 5.97
CA GLY A 339 4.11 8.96 6.59
C GLY A 339 3.64 10.39 6.80
N HIS A 340 4.54 11.38 6.84
CA HIS A 340 4.17 12.80 6.87
C HIS A 340 3.46 13.26 5.59
N ALA A 341 3.54 12.51 4.48
CA ALA A 341 2.65 12.70 3.34
C ALA A 341 1.58 11.61 3.27
N PHE A 342 1.99 10.35 3.48
CA PHE A 342 1.13 9.19 3.36
C PHE A 342 0.69 8.68 4.73
N GLY A 343 -0.08 9.51 5.43
CA GLY A 343 -0.63 9.21 6.76
C GLY A 343 -1.62 10.29 7.18
N GLY A 344 -2.47 9.94 8.15
CA GLY A 344 -3.43 10.86 8.76
C GLY A 344 -2.90 11.38 10.10
N GLU A 345 -3.78 11.42 11.11
CA GLU A 345 -3.43 11.93 12.44
C GLU A 345 -2.49 10.97 13.19
N THR A 346 -2.64 9.65 13.01
CA THR A 346 -1.86 8.66 13.78
C THR A 346 -1.22 7.58 12.91
N TYR A 347 -1.98 7.05 11.96
CA TYR A 347 -1.60 5.89 11.17
C TYR A 347 -1.03 6.30 9.81
N THR A 348 -0.04 5.53 9.35
CA THR A 348 0.73 5.82 8.13
C THR A 348 0.82 4.62 7.19
N GLY A 349 1.04 4.90 5.90
CA GLY A 349 1.16 3.90 4.84
C GLY A 349 -0.17 3.34 4.33
N GLY A 350 -0.11 2.19 3.63
CA GLY A 350 -1.28 1.66 2.93
C GLY A 350 -2.47 1.32 3.82
N ILE A 351 -2.23 0.74 5.01
CA ILE A 351 -3.32 0.39 5.95
C ILE A 351 -3.92 1.60 6.66
N ALA A 352 -3.24 2.76 6.63
CA ALA A 352 -3.67 3.95 7.36
C ALA A 352 -5.06 4.42 6.95
N THR A 353 -5.41 4.35 5.67
CA THR A 353 -6.72 4.81 5.22
C THR A 353 -7.87 4.15 5.97
N GLY A 354 -7.81 2.83 6.20
CA GLY A 354 -8.86 2.13 6.96
C GLY A 354 -8.89 2.57 8.42
N TRP A 355 -7.72 2.69 9.04
CA TRP A 355 -7.60 3.11 10.44
C TRP A 355 -8.06 4.55 10.66
N GLU A 356 -7.52 5.49 9.90
CA GLU A 356 -7.88 6.91 9.97
C GLU A 356 -9.37 7.11 9.72
N ALA A 357 -9.95 6.44 8.71
CA ALA A 357 -11.38 6.52 8.45
C ALA A 357 -12.23 5.96 9.60
N GLY A 358 -11.76 4.92 10.27
CA GLY A 358 -12.47 4.23 11.34
C GLY A 358 -12.40 4.92 12.69
N VAL A 359 -11.24 5.48 13.06
CA VAL A 359 -11.01 6.05 14.40
C VAL A 359 -11.05 7.58 14.45
N HIS A 360 -10.65 8.25 13.36
CA HIS A 360 -10.59 9.72 13.25
C HIS A 360 -11.63 10.27 12.25
N GLY A 361 -12.26 9.39 11.48
CA GLY A 361 -13.27 9.73 10.48
C GLY A 361 -12.71 9.93 9.07
N GLN A 362 -13.62 10.01 8.11
CA GLN A 362 -13.27 10.02 6.68
C GLN A 362 -12.44 11.24 6.25
N ASP A 363 -12.58 12.38 6.94
CA ASP A 363 -11.86 13.61 6.61
C ASP A 363 -10.35 13.44 6.81
N SER A 364 -9.91 12.76 7.89
CA SER A 364 -8.50 12.43 8.10
C SER A 364 -7.95 11.57 6.95
N ALA A 365 -8.68 10.52 6.57
CA ALA A 365 -8.30 9.66 5.45
C ALA A 365 -8.24 10.40 4.09
N ALA A 366 -9.11 11.41 3.89
CA ALA A 366 -9.20 12.16 2.64
C ALA A 366 -7.95 12.98 2.32
N GLU A 367 -7.15 13.35 3.33
CA GLU A 367 -5.94 14.15 3.12
C GLU A 367 -4.89 13.42 2.27
N PHE A 368 -4.75 12.11 2.47
CA PHE A 368 -3.67 11.30 1.91
C PHE A 368 -4.13 10.13 1.05
N ASN A 369 -5.38 9.68 1.13
CA ASN A 369 -5.85 8.46 0.45
C ASN A 369 -5.51 8.42 -1.04
N ASP A 370 -5.53 9.56 -1.75
CA ASP A 370 -5.17 9.67 -3.18
C ASP A 370 -3.71 9.27 -3.51
N LEU A 371 -2.84 9.10 -2.50
CA LEU A 371 -1.49 8.53 -2.65
C LEU A 371 -1.51 7.01 -2.88
N CYS A 372 -2.60 6.31 -2.53
CA CYS A 372 -2.77 4.91 -2.89
C CYS A 372 -3.12 4.79 -4.38
N THR A 373 -2.33 4.05 -5.15
CA THR A 373 -2.53 3.89 -6.59
C THR A 373 -3.28 2.61 -6.97
N GLY A 374 -3.67 1.77 -6.01
CA GLY A 374 -4.35 0.50 -6.27
C GLY A 374 -3.48 -0.51 -7.03
N CYS A 375 -2.15 -0.50 -6.81
CA CYS A 375 -1.21 -1.39 -7.48
C CYS A 375 -1.09 -2.78 -6.86
N SER A 376 -1.76 -3.02 -5.73
CA SER A 376 -1.84 -4.32 -5.02
C SER A 376 -0.52 -4.93 -4.54
N ARG A 377 0.60 -4.18 -4.58
CA ARG A 377 1.90 -4.64 -4.08
C ARG A 377 1.86 -5.00 -2.59
N CYS A 378 1.09 -4.27 -1.79
CA CYS A 378 0.95 -4.53 -0.36
C CYS A 378 0.23 -5.85 -0.03
N VAL A 379 -0.54 -6.42 -0.95
CA VAL A 379 -1.30 -7.69 -0.73
C VAL A 379 -0.33 -8.83 -0.45
N ASN A 380 0.66 -9.03 -1.33
CA ASN A 380 1.63 -10.11 -1.19
C ASN A 380 2.57 -9.92 0.02
N GLN A 381 2.63 -8.71 0.57
CA GLN A 381 3.51 -8.34 1.69
C GLN A 381 2.78 -8.37 3.04
N CYS A 382 1.46 -8.46 3.05
CA CYS A 382 0.67 -8.45 4.27
C CYS A 382 0.77 -9.81 4.97
N PRO A 383 1.29 -9.89 6.21
CA PRO A 383 1.42 -11.16 6.92
C PRO A 383 0.08 -11.74 7.42
N VAL A 384 -1.02 -11.02 7.20
CA VAL A 384 -2.37 -11.42 7.63
C VAL A 384 -3.36 -11.29 6.46
N ASN A 385 -2.89 -11.34 5.21
CA ASN A 385 -3.70 -11.38 3.99
C ASN A 385 -4.85 -10.35 3.93
N ILE A 386 -4.59 -9.11 4.37
CA ILE A 386 -5.57 -8.00 4.28
C ILE A 386 -5.61 -7.45 2.86
N ASP A 387 -6.80 -7.26 2.31
CA ASP A 387 -7.01 -6.55 1.05
C ASP A 387 -6.97 -5.02 1.24
N ILE A 388 -5.76 -4.53 1.49
CA ILE A 388 -5.47 -3.12 1.70
C ILE A 388 -5.90 -2.25 0.49
N PRO A 389 -5.64 -2.63 -0.77
CA PRO A 389 -6.11 -1.88 -1.94
C PRO A 389 -7.63 -1.71 -1.97
N TRP A 390 -8.38 -2.77 -1.67
CA TRP A 390 -9.84 -2.69 -1.63
C TRP A 390 -10.34 -1.74 -0.54
N ILE A 391 -9.81 -1.85 0.69
CA ILE A 391 -10.12 -0.91 1.79
C ILE A 391 -9.88 0.54 1.35
N ASN A 392 -8.73 0.81 0.71
CA ASN A 392 -8.40 2.14 0.23
C ASN A 392 -9.38 2.65 -0.83
N THR A 393 -9.85 1.76 -1.70
CA THR A 393 -10.79 2.06 -2.78
C THR A 393 -12.18 2.35 -2.24
N VAL A 394 -12.66 1.57 -1.27
CA VAL A 394 -13.97 1.78 -0.62
C VAL A 394 -13.99 3.07 0.19
N VAL A 395 -12.93 3.36 0.96
CA VAL A 395 -12.86 4.64 1.70
C VAL A 395 -12.82 5.81 0.71
N ARG A 396 -12.07 5.69 -0.40
CA ARG A 396 -12.08 6.71 -1.46
C ARG A 396 -13.48 6.94 -2.04
N ASP A 397 -14.20 5.87 -2.30
CA ASP A 397 -15.58 5.90 -2.78
C ASP A 397 -16.51 6.59 -1.78
N ARG A 398 -16.42 6.25 -0.49
CA ARG A 398 -17.19 6.94 0.56
C ARG A 398 -16.87 8.43 0.65
N ILE A 399 -15.60 8.81 0.61
CA ILE A 399 -15.16 10.22 0.58
C ILE A 399 -15.77 10.95 -0.63
N ASN A 400 -15.81 10.30 -1.79
CA ASN A 400 -16.41 10.87 -3.00
C ASN A 400 -17.93 11.13 -2.86
N HIS A 401 -18.62 10.32 -2.06
CA HIS A 401 -20.06 10.47 -1.77
C HIS A 401 -20.37 11.49 -0.66
N SER A 402 -19.38 11.85 0.16
CA SER A 402 -19.52 12.80 1.27
C SER A 402 -19.39 14.28 0.85
N GLY A 403 -19.03 14.57 -0.41
CA GLY A 403 -18.81 15.94 -0.91
C GLY A 403 -20.07 16.75 -1.27
N GLU A 404 -20.02 18.07 -1.06
CA GLU A 404 -21.04 19.01 -1.53
C GLU A 404 -20.88 19.34 -3.04
N ASP A 405 -21.99 19.61 -3.74
CA ASP A 405 -22.02 19.94 -5.17
C ASP A 405 -21.08 21.11 -5.56
N GLY A 406 -20.30 20.92 -6.62
CA GLY A 406 -19.31 21.87 -7.10
C GLY A 406 -19.91 22.98 -7.98
N GLN A 407 -19.42 24.23 -7.84
CA GLN A 407 -19.88 25.40 -8.62
C GLN A 407 -19.70 25.27 -10.17
N PHE A 408 -19.02 24.23 -10.65
CA PHE A 408 -18.71 24.00 -12.06
C PHE A 408 -19.25 22.66 -12.61
N ASP A 409 -20.12 21.96 -11.88
CA ASP A 409 -20.65 20.66 -12.30
C ASP A 409 -21.35 20.69 -13.68
N PHE A 410 -21.99 21.81 -14.02
CA PHE A 410 -22.65 22.00 -15.31
C PHE A 410 -21.71 21.96 -16.52
N LEU A 411 -20.39 22.16 -16.35
CA LEU A 411 -19.41 22.15 -17.45
C LEU A 411 -19.07 20.74 -17.93
N VAL A 412 -19.37 19.73 -17.12
CA VAL A 412 -19.09 18.31 -17.40
C VAL A 412 -20.35 17.44 -17.28
N GLU A 413 -21.52 18.07 -17.22
CA GLU A 413 -22.84 17.42 -17.20
C GLU A 413 -22.98 16.51 -18.45
N GLY A 414 -22.98 15.19 -18.24
CA GLY A 414 -22.96 14.17 -19.31
C GLY A 414 -21.62 13.45 -19.53
N LEU A 415 -20.57 13.82 -18.79
CA LEU A 415 -19.35 13.01 -18.62
C LEU A 415 -19.40 12.14 -17.36
N THR A 416 -20.49 12.18 -16.59
CA THR A 416 -20.74 11.33 -15.42
C THR A 416 -21.76 10.25 -15.75
N PRO A 417 -21.52 8.97 -15.42
CA PRO A 417 -22.56 7.96 -15.33
C PRO A 417 -23.61 8.41 -14.29
N ASP A 418 -24.88 8.14 -14.53
CA ASP A 418 -26.00 8.55 -13.65
C ASP A 418 -25.92 7.95 -12.23
N ALA A 419 -25.04 6.99 -12.00
CA ALA A 419 -24.85 6.28 -10.73
C ALA A 419 -23.99 7.03 -9.70
N GLU A 420 -23.23 8.04 -10.11
CA GLU A 420 -22.21 8.68 -9.27
C GLU A 420 -22.69 10.01 -8.64
N PRO A 421 -22.22 10.38 -7.44
CA PRO A 421 -22.70 11.54 -6.70
C PRO A 421 -22.36 12.87 -7.39
N ALA A 422 -23.26 13.84 -7.22
CA ALA A 422 -23.13 15.18 -7.79
C ALA A 422 -21.95 16.00 -7.18
N GLY A 423 -21.35 15.59 -6.06
CA GLY A 423 -20.21 16.26 -5.40
C GLY A 423 -18.78 15.84 -5.82
N LEU A 424 -18.61 14.88 -6.75
CA LEU A 424 -17.29 14.39 -7.19
C LEU A 424 -16.39 15.45 -7.86
N ASP A 425 -15.11 15.51 -7.48
CA ASP A 425 -14.11 16.43 -8.08
C ASP A 425 -13.98 16.24 -9.60
N LEU A 426 -13.88 17.35 -10.34
CA LEU A 426 -13.81 17.38 -11.81
C LEU A 426 -12.64 16.56 -12.38
N GLN A 427 -11.49 16.51 -11.69
CA GLN A 427 -10.33 15.73 -12.12
C GLN A 427 -10.62 14.23 -12.00
N LYS A 428 -11.26 13.79 -10.89
CA LYS A 428 -11.66 12.39 -10.70
C LYS A 428 -12.66 11.96 -11.78
N ARG A 429 -13.68 12.78 -12.05
CA ARG A 429 -14.66 12.52 -13.14
C ARG A 429 -14.01 12.42 -14.51
N PHE A 430 -13.06 13.30 -14.82
CA PHE A 430 -12.34 13.30 -16.08
C PHE A 430 -11.54 12.00 -16.26
N PHE A 431 -10.76 11.59 -15.26
CA PHE A 431 -9.95 10.38 -15.34
C PHE A 431 -10.79 9.10 -15.25
N GLY A 432 -11.85 9.08 -14.44
CA GLY A 432 -12.77 7.95 -14.33
C GLY A 432 -13.53 7.68 -15.65
N ASN A 433 -13.86 8.72 -16.40
CA ASN A 433 -14.58 8.61 -17.68
C ASN A 433 -13.67 8.68 -18.92
N PHE A 434 -12.41 8.25 -18.77
CA PHE A 434 -11.44 8.27 -19.86
C PHE A 434 -11.90 7.46 -21.09
N SER A 435 -12.76 6.44 -20.91
CA SER A 435 -13.34 5.65 -22.01
C SER A 435 -14.10 6.50 -23.03
N THR A 436 -15.00 7.35 -22.55
CA THR A 436 -15.77 8.28 -23.40
C THR A 436 -14.86 9.28 -24.10
N LEU A 437 -13.85 9.79 -23.39
CA LEU A 437 -12.87 10.71 -23.94
C LEU A 437 -12.00 10.06 -25.01
N ALA A 438 -11.59 8.81 -24.82
CA ALA A 438 -10.79 8.06 -25.78
C ALA A 438 -11.57 7.79 -27.07
N LYS A 439 -12.84 7.39 -26.96
CA LYS A 439 -13.74 7.20 -28.12
C LYS A 439 -13.89 8.50 -28.92
N LEU A 440 -14.17 9.61 -28.26
CA LEU A 440 -14.32 10.92 -28.92
C LEU A 440 -12.99 11.43 -29.49
N GLY A 441 -11.91 11.30 -28.73
CA GLY A 441 -10.55 11.68 -29.09
C GLY A 441 -10.07 10.95 -30.34
N SER A 442 -10.29 9.63 -30.39
CA SER A 442 -9.99 8.77 -31.54
C SER A 442 -10.83 9.14 -32.78
N ALA A 443 -12.15 9.28 -32.64
CA ALA A 443 -13.03 9.64 -33.77
C ALA A 443 -12.67 11.01 -34.41
N THR A 444 -12.17 11.94 -33.60
CA THR A 444 -11.79 13.29 -34.03
C THR A 444 -10.29 13.45 -34.33
N ALA A 445 -9.48 12.40 -34.18
CA ALA A 445 -8.07 12.41 -34.54
C ALA A 445 -7.88 12.68 -36.05
N PRO A 446 -6.85 13.45 -36.46
CA PRO A 446 -5.76 14.00 -35.63
C PRO A 446 -6.05 15.38 -35.01
N LEU A 447 -7.26 15.95 -35.18
CA LEU A 447 -7.59 17.29 -34.68
C LEU A 447 -7.61 17.36 -33.15
N SER A 448 -8.08 16.30 -32.48
CA SER A 448 -8.01 16.12 -31.03
C SER A 448 -6.58 16.23 -30.51
N ASN A 449 -5.65 15.46 -31.08
CA ASN A 449 -4.23 15.47 -30.73
C ASN A 449 -3.61 16.86 -30.94
N TRP A 450 -3.87 17.48 -32.10
CA TRP A 450 -3.37 18.82 -32.39
C TRP A 450 -3.89 19.86 -31.38
N GLY A 451 -5.17 19.81 -31.04
CA GLY A 451 -5.78 20.73 -30.08
C GLY A 451 -5.27 20.54 -28.66
N ALA A 452 -5.03 19.29 -28.24
CA ALA A 452 -4.49 18.94 -26.93
C ALA A 452 -3.03 19.41 -26.73
N ASP A 453 -2.23 19.45 -27.80
CA ASP A 453 -0.81 19.84 -27.76
C ASP A 453 -0.58 21.37 -27.78
N LEU A 454 -1.63 22.18 -27.99
CA LEU A 454 -1.49 23.64 -27.95
C LEU A 454 -1.20 24.15 -26.53
N SER A 455 -0.23 25.06 -26.38
CA SER A 455 0.15 25.61 -25.07
C SER A 455 -1.01 26.24 -24.28
N PRO A 456 -1.95 26.99 -24.91
CA PRO A 456 -3.14 27.47 -24.20
C PRO A 456 -4.04 26.34 -23.68
N SER A 457 -4.18 25.24 -24.43
CA SER A 457 -4.95 24.06 -24.01
C SER A 457 -4.29 23.37 -22.82
N ARG A 458 -2.96 23.19 -22.87
CA ARG A 458 -2.17 22.62 -21.76
C ARG A 458 -2.29 23.44 -20.49
N TRP A 459 -2.16 24.76 -20.61
CA TRP A 459 -2.35 25.68 -19.49
C TRP A 459 -3.77 25.58 -18.90
N LEU A 460 -4.79 25.47 -19.76
CA LEU A 460 -6.18 25.33 -19.32
C LEU A 460 -6.43 23.99 -18.62
N MET A 461 -5.92 22.89 -19.19
CA MET A 461 -6.04 21.54 -18.61
C MET A 461 -5.37 21.45 -17.24
N GLU A 462 -4.19 22.03 -17.07
CA GLU A 462 -3.55 22.10 -15.75
C GLU A 462 -4.37 22.93 -14.75
N ARG A 463 -4.89 24.08 -15.18
CA ARG A 463 -5.63 25.00 -14.30
C ARG A 463 -6.99 24.44 -13.85
N VAL A 464 -7.66 23.71 -14.74
CA VAL A 464 -9.04 23.22 -14.55
C VAL A 464 -9.05 21.75 -14.14
N LEU A 465 -8.41 20.90 -14.94
CA LEU A 465 -8.37 19.45 -14.75
C LEU A 465 -7.19 19.00 -13.89
N GLY A 466 -6.24 19.87 -13.55
CA GLY A 466 -5.06 19.49 -12.76
C GLY A 466 -4.11 18.56 -13.50
N ILE A 467 -4.11 18.56 -14.84
CA ILE A 467 -3.17 17.75 -15.64
C ILE A 467 -1.86 18.53 -15.80
N ASP A 468 -0.75 18.01 -15.27
CA ASP A 468 0.55 18.68 -15.33
C ASP A 468 0.99 18.91 -16.79
N ARG A 469 1.33 20.16 -17.11
CA ARG A 469 1.71 20.55 -18.48
C ARG A 469 3.02 19.93 -18.96
N ARG A 470 3.85 19.40 -18.04
CA ARG A 470 5.12 18.73 -18.34
C ARG A 470 4.91 17.29 -18.83
N ARG A 471 3.73 16.73 -18.62
CA ARG A 471 3.39 15.39 -19.11
C ARG A 471 2.99 15.40 -20.58
N GLU A 472 3.51 14.44 -21.33
CA GLU A 472 3.02 14.14 -22.66
C GLU A 472 1.65 13.46 -22.57
N LEU A 473 0.68 13.92 -23.38
CA LEU A 473 -0.65 13.32 -23.36
C LEU A 473 -0.67 12.12 -24.32
N PRO A 474 -1.51 11.11 -24.03
CA PRO A 474 -1.73 10.00 -24.95
C PRO A 474 -2.19 10.52 -26.31
N ARG A 475 -1.63 9.97 -27.39
CA ARG A 475 -2.02 10.33 -28.75
C ARG A 475 -3.05 9.34 -29.28
N PHE A 476 -4.22 9.85 -29.64
CA PHE A 476 -5.29 9.01 -30.17
C PHE A 476 -5.06 8.65 -31.63
N GLU A 477 -5.32 7.39 -31.97
CA GLU A 477 -5.32 6.89 -33.35
C GLU A 477 -6.72 7.01 -33.96
N ARG A 478 -6.81 7.39 -35.24
CA ARG A 478 -8.10 7.54 -35.94
C ARG A 478 -8.72 6.20 -36.31
N GLU A 479 -7.90 5.24 -36.71
CA GLU A 479 -8.31 3.85 -36.92
C GLU A 479 -8.05 3.09 -35.62
N THR A 480 -9.12 2.64 -34.98
CA THR A 480 -9.01 1.86 -33.74
C THR A 480 -8.49 0.45 -34.02
N PHE A 481 -8.01 -0.25 -32.98
CA PHE A 481 -7.60 -1.65 -33.10
C PHE A 481 -8.75 -2.55 -33.56
N VAL A 482 -9.94 -2.38 -32.99
CA VAL A 482 -11.16 -3.11 -33.38
C VAL A 482 -11.53 -2.83 -34.84
N GLU A 483 -11.51 -1.56 -35.28
CA GLU A 483 -11.78 -1.20 -36.67
C GLU A 483 -10.74 -1.78 -37.63
N TRP A 484 -9.45 -1.70 -37.28
CA TRP A 484 -8.38 -2.31 -38.05
C TRP A 484 -8.63 -3.82 -38.23
N PHE A 485 -8.93 -4.54 -37.15
CA PHE A 485 -9.17 -5.98 -37.22
C PHE A 485 -10.38 -6.31 -38.09
N ARG A 486 -11.48 -5.57 -37.94
CA ARG A 486 -12.70 -5.72 -38.75
C ARG A 486 -12.46 -5.46 -40.24
N ASN A 487 -11.54 -4.55 -40.58
CA ASN A 487 -11.21 -4.16 -41.95
C ASN A 487 -10.14 -5.05 -42.61
N ARG A 488 -9.54 -6.01 -41.88
CA ARG A 488 -8.54 -6.92 -42.46
C ARG A 488 -9.16 -7.84 -43.51
N ASP A 489 -8.55 -7.87 -44.68
CA ASP A 489 -8.86 -8.83 -45.74
C ASP A 489 -7.95 -10.06 -45.62
N VAL A 490 -8.01 -10.74 -44.47
CA VAL A 490 -7.26 -11.96 -44.17
C VAL A 490 -8.26 -13.09 -43.90
N PRO A 491 -8.15 -14.25 -44.57
CA PRO A 491 -9.02 -15.39 -44.29
C PRO A 491 -8.89 -15.82 -42.83
N ARG A 492 -10.02 -15.86 -42.09
CA ARG A 492 -10.04 -16.40 -40.73
C ARG A 492 -9.74 -17.90 -40.77
N SER A 493 -8.80 -18.36 -39.95
CA SER A 493 -8.56 -19.79 -39.79
C SER A 493 -9.78 -20.41 -39.11
N VAL A 494 -10.47 -21.32 -39.81
CA VAL A 494 -11.68 -22.00 -39.29
C VAL A 494 -11.32 -23.36 -38.68
N ASP A 495 -10.14 -23.89 -38.99
CA ASP A 495 -9.58 -25.15 -38.47
C ASP A 495 -8.35 -24.83 -37.58
N ALA A 496 -8.56 -24.16 -36.45
CA ALA A 496 -7.53 -23.88 -35.45
C ALA A 496 -7.72 -24.75 -34.21
N ASP A 497 -6.61 -25.15 -33.57
CA ASP A 497 -6.65 -25.95 -32.33
C ASP A 497 -7.00 -25.08 -31.11
N TYR A 498 -6.75 -23.77 -31.18
CA TYR A 498 -7.02 -22.79 -30.13
C TYR A 498 -7.85 -21.63 -30.66
N HIS A 499 -8.78 -21.14 -29.85
CA HIS A 499 -9.65 -20.01 -30.17
C HIS A 499 -9.52 -18.95 -29.08
N ALA A 500 -9.20 -17.72 -29.45
CA ALA A 500 -8.99 -16.65 -28.49
C ALA A 500 -9.65 -15.33 -28.91
N VAL A 501 -10.19 -14.62 -27.92
CA VAL A 501 -10.52 -13.21 -28.01
C VAL A 501 -9.32 -12.41 -27.52
N VAL A 502 -8.82 -11.49 -28.33
CA VAL A 502 -7.88 -10.46 -27.84
C VAL A 502 -8.71 -9.30 -27.31
N TYR A 503 -8.71 -9.12 -25.99
CA TYR A 503 -9.47 -8.06 -25.33
C TYR A 503 -8.92 -6.68 -25.73
N PRO A 504 -9.73 -5.82 -26.39
CA PRO A 504 -9.27 -4.53 -26.89
C PRO A 504 -9.30 -3.47 -25.79
N ASP A 505 -8.37 -3.55 -24.84
CA ASP A 505 -8.30 -2.56 -23.77
C ASP A 505 -8.23 -1.13 -24.31
N LEU A 506 -8.69 -0.18 -23.51
CA LEU A 506 -8.92 1.20 -23.92
C LEU A 506 -7.69 1.84 -24.59
N TYR A 507 -6.50 1.63 -24.01
CA TYR A 507 -5.26 2.20 -24.54
C TYR A 507 -4.78 1.45 -25.78
N THR A 508 -4.89 0.13 -25.84
CA THR A 508 -4.64 -0.66 -27.06
C THR A 508 -5.56 -0.21 -28.17
N ASN A 509 -6.84 0.01 -27.88
CA ASN A 509 -7.84 0.27 -28.91
C ASN A 509 -7.74 1.67 -29.51
N HIS A 510 -7.46 2.67 -28.67
CA HIS A 510 -7.53 4.08 -29.08
C HIS A 510 -6.19 4.81 -29.13
N VAL A 511 -5.12 4.32 -28.49
CA VAL A 511 -3.84 5.05 -28.33
C VAL A 511 -2.66 4.30 -28.94
N ARG A 512 -2.38 3.07 -28.49
CA ARG A 512 -1.22 2.26 -28.91
C ARG A 512 -1.66 1.03 -29.72
N THR A 513 -2.39 1.25 -30.82
CA THR A 513 -2.99 0.16 -31.63
C THR A 513 -2.00 -0.87 -32.17
N GLU A 514 -0.74 -0.49 -32.36
CA GLU A 514 0.30 -1.40 -32.85
C GLU A 514 0.56 -2.60 -31.91
N ARG A 515 0.36 -2.46 -30.58
CA ARG A 515 0.54 -3.60 -29.66
C ARG A 515 -0.55 -4.67 -29.83
N GLY A 516 -1.80 -4.25 -30.02
CA GLY A 516 -2.92 -5.15 -30.33
C GLY A 516 -2.73 -5.84 -31.68
N LYS A 517 -2.33 -5.05 -32.69
CA LYS A 517 -2.01 -5.57 -34.03
C LYS A 517 -0.90 -6.61 -34.00
N ALA A 518 0.15 -6.38 -33.21
CA ALA A 518 1.24 -7.32 -33.01
C ALA A 518 0.77 -8.59 -32.29
N ALA A 519 -0.01 -8.46 -31.21
CA ALA A 519 -0.59 -9.60 -30.48
C ALA A 519 -1.39 -10.51 -31.41
N VAL A 520 -2.28 -9.96 -32.24
CA VAL A 520 -3.07 -10.76 -33.19
C VAL A 520 -2.17 -11.50 -34.18
N ARG A 521 -1.16 -10.83 -34.76
CA ARG A 521 -0.22 -11.47 -35.69
C ARG A 521 0.57 -12.60 -35.03
N THR A 522 1.04 -12.37 -33.81
CA THR A 522 1.77 -13.37 -33.01
C THR A 522 0.90 -14.59 -32.73
N LEU A 523 -0.33 -14.40 -32.25
CA LEU A 523 -1.23 -15.51 -31.93
C LEU A 523 -1.66 -16.28 -33.19
N GLU A 524 -1.95 -15.59 -34.29
CA GLU A 524 -2.26 -16.24 -35.58
C GLU A 524 -1.08 -17.07 -36.10
N ALA A 525 0.16 -16.57 -35.96
CA ALA A 525 1.37 -17.30 -36.34
C ALA A 525 1.59 -18.57 -35.49
N LEU A 526 1.15 -18.54 -34.23
CA LEU A 526 1.15 -19.71 -33.33
C LEU A 526 -0.08 -20.62 -33.51
N GLY A 527 -0.90 -20.39 -34.55
CA GLY A 527 -2.01 -21.27 -34.90
C GLY A 527 -3.33 -21.00 -34.17
N VAL A 528 -3.47 -19.84 -33.52
CA VAL A 528 -4.70 -19.45 -32.80
C VAL A 528 -5.68 -18.77 -33.75
N ALA A 529 -6.95 -19.18 -33.71
CA ALA A 529 -8.05 -18.43 -34.32
C ALA A 529 -8.44 -17.25 -33.43
N VAL A 530 -8.06 -16.05 -33.86
CA VAL A 530 -8.27 -14.82 -33.10
C VAL A 530 -9.55 -14.11 -33.51
N GLU A 531 -10.30 -13.60 -32.53
CA GLU A 531 -11.35 -12.60 -32.70
C GLU A 531 -11.02 -11.34 -31.87
N VAL A 532 -11.49 -10.18 -32.33
CA VAL A 532 -11.39 -8.89 -31.61
C VAL A 532 -12.77 -8.24 -31.62
N PRO A 533 -13.66 -8.60 -30.66
CA PRO A 533 -14.96 -7.97 -30.51
C PRO A 533 -14.85 -6.52 -30.06
N ASP A 534 -15.93 -5.76 -30.19
CA ASP A 534 -16.05 -4.44 -29.54
C ASP A 534 -16.54 -4.71 -28.12
N VAL A 535 -15.69 -4.48 -27.11
CA VAL A 535 -15.95 -4.81 -25.70
C VAL A 535 -15.84 -3.53 -24.87
N ALA A 536 -16.65 -3.40 -23.83
CA ALA A 536 -16.53 -2.34 -22.85
C ALA A 536 -15.12 -2.26 -22.20
N SER A 537 -14.76 -1.10 -21.67
CA SER A 537 -13.52 -0.97 -20.90
C SER A 537 -13.65 -1.62 -19.52
N SER A 538 -12.55 -2.09 -18.95
CA SER A 538 -12.51 -2.97 -17.77
C SER A 538 -13.07 -2.35 -16.49
N GLY A 539 -13.26 -1.03 -16.43
CA GLY A 539 -13.56 -0.33 -15.18
C GLY A 539 -12.32 0.03 -14.35
N ARG A 540 -11.09 -0.28 -14.80
CA ARG A 540 -9.86 0.07 -14.08
C ARG A 540 -9.70 1.57 -13.81
N ALA A 541 -10.00 2.41 -14.81
CA ALA A 541 -9.92 3.86 -14.67
C ALA A 541 -10.88 4.43 -13.60
N PRO A 542 -12.20 4.15 -13.63
CA PRO A 542 -13.11 4.59 -12.57
C PRO A 542 -12.77 3.97 -11.21
N LEU A 543 -12.41 2.69 -11.13
CA LEU A 543 -12.01 2.05 -9.86
C LEU A 543 -10.83 2.79 -9.20
N SER A 544 -9.82 3.18 -10.00
CA SER A 544 -8.67 3.95 -9.51
C SER A 544 -9.04 5.32 -8.94
N GLN A 545 -10.22 5.86 -9.24
CA GLN A 545 -10.70 7.13 -8.69
C GLN A 545 -11.68 6.93 -7.51
N GLY A 546 -11.94 5.68 -7.12
CA GLY A 546 -12.95 5.34 -6.11
C GLY A 546 -14.37 5.57 -6.64
N MET A 547 -14.62 5.21 -7.91
CA MET A 547 -15.96 5.22 -8.51
C MET A 547 -16.40 3.76 -8.66
N VAL A 548 -16.77 3.14 -7.54
CA VAL A 548 -16.98 1.68 -7.46
C VAL A 548 -18.20 1.25 -8.26
N ASP A 549 -19.31 1.99 -8.18
CA ASP A 549 -20.53 1.70 -8.94
C ASP A 549 -20.30 1.79 -10.44
N THR A 550 -19.56 2.81 -10.89
CA THR A 550 -19.14 2.89 -12.31
C THR A 550 -18.29 1.69 -12.70
N ALA A 551 -17.30 1.32 -11.87
CA ALA A 551 -16.44 0.18 -12.16
C ALA A 551 -17.24 -1.15 -12.23
N ALA A 552 -18.24 -1.33 -11.36
CA ALA A 552 -19.14 -2.48 -11.38
C ALA A 552 -19.96 -2.53 -12.67
N GLY A 553 -20.56 -1.42 -13.09
CA GLY A 553 -21.30 -1.36 -14.37
C GLY A 553 -20.43 -1.71 -15.58
N HIS A 554 -19.16 -1.28 -15.57
CA HIS A 554 -18.18 -1.67 -16.58
C HIS A 554 -17.86 -3.17 -16.54
N ALA A 555 -17.73 -3.76 -15.35
CA ALA A 555 -17.49 -5.19 -15.18
C ALA A 555 -18.67 -6.03 -15.74
N ASP A 556 -19.92 -5.61 -15.44
CA ASP A 556 -21.13 -6.24 -15.97
C ASP A 556 -21.18 -6.21 -17.50
N GLU A 557 -20.84 -5.06 -18.11
CA GLU A 557 -20.77 -4.92 -19.56
C GLU A 557 -19.70 -5.84 -20.18
N VAL A 558 -18.50 -5.89 -19.59
CA VAL A 558 -17.42 -6.78 -20.05
C VAL A 558 -17.85 -8.25 -19.97
N ALA A 559 -18.44 -8.66 -18.85
CA ALA A 559 -18.93 -10.03 -18.67
C ALA A 559 -19.99 -10.38 -19.73
N ALA A 560 -20.94 -9.47 -19.98
CA ALA A 560 -21.97 -9.67 -21.00
C ALA A 560 -21.43 -9.71 -22.44
N ASP A 561 -20.46 -8.84 -22.77
CA ASP A 561 -19.84 -8.79 -24.09
C ASP A 561 -19.02 -10.06 -24.40
N LEU A 562 -18.42 -10.68 -23.37
CA LEU A 562 -17.55 -11.85 -23.50
C LEU A 562 -18.28 -13.19 -23.27
N GLU A 563 -19.47 -13.20 -22.67
CA GLU A 563 -20.24 -14.41 -22.31
C GLU A 563 -20.33 -15.42 -23.46
N SER A 564 -20.77 -14.97 -24.65
CA SER A 564 -20.94 -15.86 -25.80
C SER A 564 -19.64 -16.48 -26.33
N TYR A 565 -18.49 -15.83 -26.10
CA TYR A 565 -17.17 -16.34 -26.45
C TYR A 565 -16.70 -17.38 -25.45
N LEU A 566 -16.87 -17.10 -24.16
CA LEU A 566 -16.55 -18.02 -23.06
C LEU A 566 -17.38 -19.31 -23.18
N GLU A 567 -18.69 -19.19 -23.46
CA GLU A 567 -19.58 -20.35 -23.71
C GLU A 567 -19.15 -21.17 -24.94
N ALA A 568 -18.61 -20.50 -25.96
CA ALA A 568 -18.06 -21.14 -27.15
C ALA A 568 -16.66 -21.75 -26.92
N GLY A 569 -16.09 -21.60 -25.72
CA GLY A 569 -14.81 -22.15 -25.33
C GLY A 569 -13.61 -21.32 -25.76
N TYR A 570 -13.79 -20.04 -26.07
CA TYR A 570 -12.70 -19.13 -26.37
C TYR A 570 -11.98 -18.73 -25.08
N ASP A 571 -10.67 -18.54 -25.18
CA ASP A 571 -9.86 -17.92 -24.14
C ASP A 571 -9.80 -16.41 -24.36
N VAL A 572 -9.62 -15.64 -23.29
CA VAL A 572 -9.55 -14.17 -23.33
C VAL A 572 -8.11 -13.74 -23.07
N VAL A 573 -7.45 -13.22 -24.10
CA VAL A 573 -6.06 -12.76 -24.03
C VAL A 573 -6.03 -11.25 -23.79
N VAL A 574 -5.41 -10.85 -22.67
CA VAL A 574 -5.35 -9.46 -22.21
C VAL A 574 -3.92 -8.93 -22.31
N ILE A 575 -3.74 -7.79 -22.98
CA ILE A 575 -2.41 -7.20 -23.22
C ILE A 575 -1.99 -6.31 -22.06
N GLU A 576 -2.89 -5.51 -21.51
CA GLU A 576 -2.57 -4.58 -20.43
C GLU A 576 -2.67 -5.30 -19.07
N PRO A 577 -1.56 -5.42 -18.29
CA PRO A 577 -1.58 -6.18 -17.04
C PRO A 577 -2.54 -5.63 -15.99
N SER A 578 -2.80 -4.30 -16.00
CA SER A 578 -3.77 -3.71 -15.09
C SER A 578 -5.22 -4.09 -15.42
N ASP A 579 -5.55 -4.35 -16.69
CA ASP A 579 -6.87 -4.85 -17.05
C ASP A 579 -7.01 -6.33 -16.70
N HIS A 580 -5.96 -7.13 -16.92
CA HIS A 580 -5.94 -8.54 -16.53
C HIS A 580 -6.11 -8.70 -15.01
N ALA A 581 -5.46 -7.85 -14.21
CA ALA A 581 -5.65 -7.81 -12.77
C ALA A 581 -7.08 -7.43 -12.34
N MET A 582 -7.85 -6.71 -13.16
CA MET A 582 -9.28 -6.50 -12.89
C MET A 582 -10.03 -7.84 -12.96
N PHE A 583 -9.80 -8.61 -14.02
CA PHE A 583 -10.49 -9.89 -14.24
C PHE A 583 -10.14 -10.91 -13.17
N GLN A 584 -8.86 -10.97 -12.77
CA GLN A 584 -8.38 -11.94 -11.79
C GLN A 584 -8.80 -11.61 -10.35
N ARG A 585 -8.75 -10.35 -9.93
CA ARG A 585 -8.91 -9.95 -8.51
C ARG A 585 -10.11 -9.06 -8.26
N GLU A 586 -10.16 -7.91 -8.95
CA GLU A 586 -11.14 -6.87 -8.59
C GLU A 586 -12.57 -7.31 -8.94
N TYR A 587 -12.75 -8.10 -10.01
CA TYR A 587 -14.06 -8.58 -10.43
C TYR A 587 -14.68 -9.57 -9.44
N GLU A 588 -13.90 -10.21 -8.56
CA GLU A 588 -14.42 -11.01 -7.45
C GLU A 588 -15.34 -10.17 -6.54
N LYS A 589 -15.06 -8.87 -6.40
CA LYS A 589 -15.85 -7.94 -5.58
C LYS A 589 -16.94 -7.22 -6.36
N LEU A 590 -16.89 -7.25 -7.69
CA LEU A 590 -17.78 -6.46 -8.56
C LEU A 590 -18.83 -7.32 -9.29
N LEU A 591 -18.57 -8.60 -9.50
CA LEU A 591 -19.45 -9.54 -10.22
C LEU A 591 -19.99 -10.63 -9.30
N SER A 592 -20.96 -11.40 -9.80
CA SER A 592 -21.30 -12.67 -9.16
C SER A 592 -20.17 -13.69 -9.31
N GLU A 593 -20.06 -14.60 -8.35
CA GLU A 593 -19.05 -15.69 -8.33
C GLU A 593 -19.01 -16.45 -9.66
N GLU A 594 -20.16 -16.86 -10.21
CA GLU A 594 -20.26 -17.58 -11.49
C GLU A 594 -19.70 -16.76 -12.67
N GLN A 595 -19.99 -15.45 -12.73
CA GLN A 595 -19.49 -14.57 -13.79
C GLN A 595 -17.99 -14.31 -13.66
N HIS A 596 -17.53 -14.09 -12.43
CA HIS A 596 -16.10 -13.86 -12.14
C HIS A 596 -15.28 -15.10 -12.47
N GLU A 597 -15.64 -16.27 -11.94
CA GLU A 597 -14.94 -17.54 -12.21
C GLU A 597 -14.91 -17.85 -13.71
N SER A 598 -16.05 -17.73 -14.40
CA SER A 598 -16.13 -17.99 -15.84
C SER A 598 -15.18 -17.11 -16.67
N LEU A 599 -14.94 -15.86 -16.26
CA LEU A 599 -14.03 -14.96 -16.93
C LEU A 599 -12.59 -15.17 -16.48
N ALA A 600 -12.33 -15.23 -15.17
CA ALA A 600 -11.00 -15.33 -14.59
C ALA A 600 -10.28 -16.61 -15.03
N ASP A 601 -10.97 -17.75 -15.03
CA ASP A 601 -10.40 -19.08 -15.38
C ASP A 601 -9.93 -19.18 -16.84
N ARG A 602 -10.51 -18.35 -17.71
CA ARG A 602 -10.24 -18.33 -19.16
C ARG A 602 -9.53 -17.07 -19.63
N SER A 603 -9.16 -16.20 -18.70
CA SER A 603 -8.43 -14.97 -19.00
C SER A 603 -6.96 -15.17 -18.74
N TYR A 604 -6.12 -14.74 -19.68
CA TYR A 604 -4.66 -14.88 -19.61
C TYR A 604 -3.98 -13.56 -19.97
N GLU A 605 -2.86 -13.27 -19.33
CA GLU A 605 -1.96 -12.21 -19.81
C GLU A 605 -1.29 -12.69 -21.11
N VAL A 606 -0.99 -11.75 -22.03
CA VAL A 606 -0.56 -12.11 -23.39
C VAL A 606 0.70 -12.99 -23.44
N PHE A 607 1.69 -12.78 -22.57
CA PHE A 607 2.90 -13.61 -22.52
C PHE A 607 2.69 -14.92 -21.76
N GLU A 608 1.83 -14.95 -20.75
CA GLU A 608 1.38 -16.20 -20.13
C GLU A 608 0.73 -17.12 -21.16
N TYR A 609 -0.20 -16.60 -21.97
CA TYR A 609 -0.88 -17.37 -23.01
C TYR A 609 0.09 -17.86 -24.09
N ILE A 610 1.00 -16.99 -24.56
CA ILE A 610 2.04 -17.36 -25.54
C ILE A 610 2.97 -18.44 -24.98
N TYR A 611 3.42 -18.28 -23.74
CA TYR A 611 4.24 -19.27 -23.07
C TYR A 611 3.52 -20.63 -23.02
N GLY A 612 2.24 -20.64 -22.64
CA GLY A 612 1.41 -21.83 -22.65
C GLY A 612 1.32 -22.49 -24.04
N LEU A 613 1.16 -21.72 -25.12
CA LEU A 613 1.14 -22.27 -26.48
C LEU A 613 2.47 -22.93 -26.86
N LEU A 614 3.60 -22.29 -26.52
CA LEU A 614 4.93 -22.82 -26.81
C LEU A 614 5.20 -24.13 -26.04
N GLU A 615 4.86 -24.17 -24.75
CA GLU A 615 4.95 -25.39 -23.93
C GLU A 615 4.05 -26.52 -24.47
N ASN A 616 2.94 -26.17 -25.13
CA ASN A 616 2.04 -27.12 -25.79
C ASN A 616 2.41 -27.41 -27.26
N GLY A 617 3.60 -27.01 -27.71
CA GLY A 617 4.20 -27.43 -28.98
C GLY A 617 3.96 -26.49 -30.16
N ALA A 618 3.51 -25.25 -29.94
CA ALA A 618 3.51 -24.22 -30.98
C ALA A 618 4.96 -23.91 -31.43
N ASP A 619 5.14 -23.65 -32.73
CA ASP A 619 6.47 -23.46 -33.30
C ASP A 619 6.99 -22.03 -33.06
N ILE A 620 7.94 -21.90 -32.13
CA ILE A 620 8.59 -20.62 -31.81
C ILE A 620 9.28 -19.97 -33.02
N SER A 621 9.65 -20.75 -34.05
CA SER A 621 10.31 -20.21 -35.25
C SER A 621 9.40 -19.41 -36.18
N GLU A 622 8.09 -19.48 -35.96
CA GLU A 622 7.10 -18.59 -36.59
C GLU A 622 7.12 -17.19 -35.98
N LEU A 623 7.71 -17.05 -34.79
CA LEU A 623 7.96 -15.77 -34.14
C LEU A 623 9.33 -15.23 -34.55
N ARG A 624 9.46 -13.90 -34.58
CA ARG A 624 10.70 -13.17 -34.95
C ARG A 624 11.14 -13.39 -36.42
N ASN A 625 11.80 -12.37 -36.99
CA ASN A 625 12.33 -12.43 -38.35
C ASN A 625 13.72 -13.10 -38.37
N ALA A 626 13.87 -14.19 -39.13
CA ALA A 626 15.15 -14.89 -39.36
C ALA A 626 16.29 -14.00 -39.91
N ASP A 627 15.97 -12.82 -40.45
CA ASP A 627 16.95 -11.86 -40.98
C ASP A 627 17.64 -10.97 -39.91
N ARG A 628 17.26 -11.04 -38.62
CA ARG A 628 17.95 -10.32 -37.52
C ARG A 628 19.03 -11.18 -36.88
N GLY A 629 20.16 -11.33 -37.58
CA GLY A 629 21.30 -12.20 -37.23
C GLY A 629 22.16 -11.83 -36.01
N ALA A 630 21.63 -11.10 -35.02
CA ALA A 630 22.29 -10.86 -33.73
C ALA A 630 21.28 -10.98 -32.57
N THR A 631 21.72 -11.53 -31.43
CA THR A 631 21.04 -11.42 -30.12
C THR A 631 20.75 -9.95 -29.85
N GLU A 632 19.47 -9.59 -29.69
CA GLU A 632 19.08 -8.22 -29.37
C GLU A 632 19.09 -8.07 -27.84
N GLU A 633 19.86 -7.11 -27.35
CA GLU A 633 19.95 -6.82 -25.91
C GLU A 633 18.80 -5.89 -25.51
N ILE A 634 18.07 -6.27 -24.45
CA ILE A 634 16.92 -5.51 -23.96
C ILE A 634 17.06 -5.17 -22.48
N ALA A 635 16.61 -3.99 -22.11
CA ALA A 635 16.39 -3.56 -20.73
C ALA A 635 14.88 -3.58 -20.48
N TYR A 636 14.43 -4.52 -19.65
CA TYR A 636 13.02 -4.86 -19.46
C TYR A 636 12.51 -4.43 -18.09
N HIS A 637 11.36 -3.76 -18.07
CA HIS A 637 10.63 -3.44 -16.84
C HIS A 637 9.23 -4.05 -16.88
N SER A 638 9.03 -5.07 -16.05
CA SER A 638 7.70 -5.66 -15.81
C SER A 638 6.75 -4.69 -15.10
N HIS A 639 5.48 -4.74 -15.46
CA HIS A 639 4.44 -3.91 -14.85
C HIS A 639 4.14 -4.34 -13.42
N CYS A 640 3.82 -3.41 -12.51
CA CYS A 640 3.57 -3.74 -11.10
C CYS A 640 2.45 -4.79 -10.92
N GLN A 641 1.32 -4.65 -11.62
CA GLN A 641 0.23 -5.64 -11.60
C GLN A 641 0.64 -7.01 -12.18
N GLN A 642 1.57 -7.03 -13.13
CA GLN A 642 2.11 -8.27 -13.67
C GLN A 642 2.91 -9.02 -12.60
N ARG A 643 3.76 -8.30 -11.84
CA ARG A 643 4.53 -8.86 -10.71
C ARG A 643 3.65 -9.36 -9.57
N THR A 644 2.61 -8.59 -9.21
CA THR A 644 1.74 -8.99 -8.10
C THR A 644 0.95 -10.25 -8.39
N LEU A 645 0.71 -10.55 -9.67
CA LEU A 645 0.09 -11.78 -10.16
C LEU A 645 1.11 -12.90 -10.44
N GLY A 646 2.42 -12.64 -10.34
CA GLY A 646 3.47 -13.62 -10.64
C GLY A 646 3.60 -13.96 -12.13
N LEU A 647 3.30 -13.01 -13.02
CA LEU A 647 3.24 -13.22 -14.47
C LEU A 647 4.47 -12.68 -15.22
N GLU A 648 5.42 -12.05 -14.54
CA GLU A 648 6.61 -11.45 -15.15
C GLU A 648 7.56 -12.48 -15.75
N SER A 649 7.65 -13.67 -15.13
CA SER A 649 8.54 -14.75 -15.56
C SER A 649 8.17 -15.30 -16.93
N TYR A 650 6.89 -15.27 -17.31
CA TYR A 650 6.45 -15.70 -18.64
C TYR A 650 7.01 -14.78 -19.73
N THR A 651 7.05 -13.47 -19.48
CA THR A 651 7.62 -12.52 -20.44
C THR A 651 9.12 -12.75 -20.63
N THR A 652 9.87 -12.92 -19.54
CA THR A 652 11.31 -13.16 -19.64
C THR A 652 11.63 -14.49 -20.29
N ALA A 653 10.89 -15.57 -19.94
CA ALA A 653 11.09 -16.89 -20.52
C ALA A 653 10.89 -16.89 -22.05
N VAL A 654 9.78 -16.33 -22.54
CA VAL A 654 9.52 -16.26 -23.99
C VAL A 654 10.57 -15.42 -24.72
N LEU A 655 11.04 -14.32 -24.13
CA LEU A 655 12.08 -13.48 -24.74
C LEU A 655 13.44 -14.21 -24.76
N GLU A 656 13.81 -14.90 -23.68
CA GLU A 656 15.05 -15.68 -23.61
C GLU A 656 15.05 -16.86 -24.60
N ASP A 657 13.93 -17.57 -24.73
CA ASP A 657 13.75 -18.64 -25.71
C ASP A 657 13.87 -18.14 -27.16
N LEU A 658 13.49 -16.88 -27.39
CA LEU A 658 13.69 -16.17 -28.66
C LEU A 658 15.09 -15.58 -28.82
N GLU A 659 16.05 -15.95 -27.97
CA GLU A 659 17.45 -15.50 -27.99
C GLU A 659 17.59 -13.97 -27.83
N TYR A 660 16.76 -13.35 -26.98
CA TYR A 660 17.02 -12.01 -26.44
C TYR A 660 17.93 -12.10 -25.21
N ASP A 661 18.83 -11.12 -25.07
CA ASP A 661 19.58 -10.93 -23.82
C ASP A 661 18.81 -9.95 -22.93
N VAL A 662 18.14 -10.47 -21.91
CA VAL A 662 17.19 -9.72 -21.07
C VAL A 662 17.84 -9.24 -19.79
N LEU A 663 17.96 -7.93 -19.65
CA LEU A 663 18.30 -7.27 -18.38
C LEU A 663 17.02 -6.77 -17.73
N THR A 664 16.55 -7.47 -16.69
CA THR A 664 15.31 -7.11 -15.97
C THR A 664 15.58 -6.09 -14.86
N SER A 665 14.75 -5.07 -14.80
CA SER A 665 14.75 -4.05 -13.74
C SER A 665 14.33 -4.64 -12.39
N ASP A 666 15.11 -4.35 -11.35
CA ASP A 666 14.75 -4.60 -9.95
C ASP A 666 13.81 -3.52 -9.36
N VAL A 667 13.59 -2.41 -10.08
CA VAL A 667 12.66 -1.35 -9.68
C VAL A 667 11.21 -1.82 -9.85
N GLU A 668 10.42 -1.62 -8.81
CA GLU A 668 9.11 -2.27 -8.64
C GLU A 668 7.94 -1.43 -9.13
N CYS A 669 8.11 -0.11 -9.18
CA CYS A 669 7.12 0.84 -9.66
C CYS A 669 7.78 1.82 -10.63
N CYS A 670 7.14 2.06 -11.78
CA CYS A 670 7.61 3.10 -12.70
C CYS A 670 7.35 4.53 -12.16
N GLY A 671 6.36 4.70 -11.27
CA GLY A 671 5.96 5.99 -10.71
C GLY A 671 4.78 6.68 -11.41
N MET A 672 4.33 6.18 -12.56
CA MET A 672 3.22 6.81 -13.31
C MET A 672 1.84 6.41 -12.78
N ALA A 673 1.62 5.10 -12.57
CA ALA A 673 0.40 4.53 -11.99
C ALA A 673 -0.92 5.12 -12.54
N GLY A 674 -1.12 5.03 -13.85
CA GLY A 674 -2.31 5.54 -14.53
C GLY A 674 -2.42 7.06 -14.48
N SER A 675 -3.56 7.56 -13.97
CA SER A 675 -3.82 9.01 -13.88
C SER A 675 -2.96 9.71 -12.83
N PHE A 676 -2.41 8.99 -11.85
CA PHE A 676 -1.66 9.57 -10.73
C PHE A 676 -0.53 10.48 -11.20
N GLY A 677 0.33 9.99 -12.10
CA GLY A 677 1.46 10.75 -12.65
C GLY A 677 1.06 11.92 -13.56
N TYR A 678 -0.20 11.98 -14.01
CA TYR A 678 -0.73 13.13 -14.75
C TYR A 678 -1.16 14.28 -13.83
N LYS A 679 -1.46 14.02 -12.55
CA LYS A 679 -1.97 15.04 -11.63
C LYS A 679 -0.84 15.99 -11.21
N SER A 680 -1.08 17.29 -11.33
CA SER A 680 -0.09 18.35 -11.05
C SER A 680 0.48 18.31 -9.62
N GLU A 681 -0.35 17.91 -8.67
CA GLU A 681 -0.03 17.75 -7.27
C GLU A 681 0.90 16.57 -6.98
N TYR A 682 0.92 15.56 -7.86
CA TYR A 682 1.72 14.34 -7.70
C TYR A 682 2.83 14.19 -8.72
N TYR A 683 3.00 15.15 -9.65
CA TYR A 683 4.01 15.06 -10.71
C TYR A 683 5.42 14.83 -10.16
N GLU A 684 5.83 15.59 -9.15
CA GLU A 684 7.19 15.51 -8.60
C GLU A 684 7.43 14.15 -7.92
N LEU A 685 6.45 13.68 -7.13
CA LEU A 685 6.47 12.35 -6.54
C LEU A 685 6.52 11.25 -7.60
N SER A 686 5.72 11.39 -8.67
CA SER A 686 5.71 10.44 -9.79
C SER A 686 7.07 10.38 -10.51
N MET A 687 7.75 11.52 -10.67
CA MET A 687 9.09 11.58 -11.23
C MET A 687 10.15 11.03 -10.28
N ASP A 688 10.04 11.33 -8.99
CA ASP A 688 10.94 10.83 -7.95
C ASP A 688 10.90 9.30 -7.86
N VAL A 689 9.71 8.71 -7.74
CA VAL A 689 9.53 7.24 -7.76
C VAL A 689 10.11 6.61 -9.03
N GLY A 690 9.94 7.27 -10.18
CA GLY A 690 10.46 6.79 -11.46
C GLY A 690 11.95 7.02 -11.70
N SER A 691 12.58 7.93 -10.96
CA SER A 691 13.97 8.35 -11.19
C SER A 691 14.92 7.17 -11.19
N ARG A 692 14.72 6.24 -10.25
CA ARG A 692 15.54 5.04 -10.06
C ARG A 692 15.44 4.06 -11.22
N LEU A 693 14.26 3.92 -11.82
CA LEU A 693 14.11 3.15 -13.05
C LEU A 693 14.89 3.81 -14.21
N GLY A 694 14.83 5.14 -14.28
CA GLY A 694 15.64 5.92 -15.22
C GLY A 694 17.14 5.67 -15.02
N GLU A 695 17.63 5.84 -13.79
CA GLU A 695 19.04 5.63 -13.42
C GLU A 695 19.52 4.22 -13.73
N GLN A 696 18.74 3.19 -13.40
CA GLN A 696 19.06 1.80 -13.72
C GLN A 696 19.21 1.59 -15.23
N PHE A 697 18.32 2.18 -16.03
CA PHE A 697 18.36 2.04 -17.48
C PHE A 697 19.44 2.90 -18.15
N GLU A 698 20.03 3.87 -17.44
CA GLU A 698 21.17 4.68 -17.89
C GLU A 698 22.53 4.12 -17.46
N THR A 699 22.57 3.05 -16.67
CA THR A 699 23.81 2.34 -16.34
C THR A 699 24.54 1.84 -17.60
N PRO A 700 25.89 1.68 -17.58
CA PRO A 700 26.63 1.19 -18.74
C PRO A 700 26.17 -0.16 -19.28
N GLU A 701 25.54 -1.00 -18.45
CA GLU A 701 25.00 -2.30 -18.84
C GLU A 701 23.67 -2.19 -19.59
N ALA A 702 22.86 -1.17 -19.29
CA ALA A 702 21.53 -0.96 -19.85
C ALA A 702 21.45 0.13 -20.93
N ALA A 703 22.41 1.06 -20.96
CA ALA A 703 22.33 2.30 -21.74
C ALA A 703 22.14 2.07 -23.25
N ASP A 704 22.77 1.03 -23.81
CA ASP A 704 22.72 0.69 -25.24
C ASP A 704 21.63 -0.34 -25.59
N ARG A 705 20.91 -0.86 -24.59
CA ARG A 705 19.86 -1.87 -24.77
C ARG A 705 18.54 -1.24 -25.23
N THR A 706 17.73 -2.01 -25.95
CA THR A 706 16.35 -1.62 -26.29
C THR A 706 15.51 -1.58 -25.02
N VAL A 707 14.84 -0.46 -24.75
CA VAL A 707 13.99 -0.29 -23.57
C VAL A 707 12.62 -0.94 -23.81
N VAL A 708 12.19 -1.79 -22.87
CA VAL A 708 10.96 -2.59 -22.99
C VAL A 708 10.14 -2.52 -21.70
N ALA A 709 8.81 -2.36 -21.80
CA ALA A 709 7.92 -2.45 -20.65
C ALA A 709 6.53 -3.01 -21.02
N SER A 710 5.92 -3.76 -20.10
CA SER A 710 4.65 -4.49 -20.36
C SER A 710 3.38 -3.65 -20.27
N GLY A 711 3.38 -2.49 -19.60
CA GLY A 711 2.15 -1.72 -19.38
C GLY A 711 2.22 -0.30 -19.93
N THR A 712 1.06 0.27 -20.26
CA THR A 712 0.99 1.60 -20.90
C THR A 712 1.58 2.69 -20.02
N SER A 713 1.23 2.71 -18.73
CA SER A 713 1.78 3.71 -17.80
C SER A 713 3.29 3.60 -17.64
N CYS A 714 3.85 2.38 -17.66
CA CYS A 714 5.30 2.19 -17.63
C CYS A 714 5.97 2.72 -18.90
N LEU A 715 5.36 2.51 -20.07
CA LEU A 715 5.86 3.06 -21.34
C LEU A 715 5.85 4.60 -21.31
N GLU A 716 4.75 5.23 -20.90
CA GLU A 716 4.63 6.69 -20.82
C GLU A 716 5.63 7.33 -19.83
N GLN A 717 5.89 6.63 -18.73
CA GLN A 717 6.87 7.07 -17.74
C GLN A 717 8.30 6.96 -18.27
N LEU A 718 8.64 5.85 -18.90
CA LEU A 718 9.95 5.67 -19.53
C LEU A 718 10.16 6.66 -20.69
N ASP A 719 9.11 7.00 -21.45
CA ASP A 719 9.12 8.10 -22.42
C ASP A 719 9.46 9.45 -21.77
N SER A 720 9.02 9.67 -20.52
CA SER A 720 9.32 10.90 -19.75
C SER A 720 10.72 10.89 -19.11
N LEU A 721 11.21 9.72 -18.71
CA LEU A 721 12.49 9.56 -18.00
C LEU A 721 13.68 9.45 -18.95
N LEU A 722 13.49 8.86 -20.13
CA LEU A 722 14.58 8.50 -21.03
C LEU A 722 14.44 9.19 -22.39
N THR A 723 15.58 9.41 -23.04
CA THR A 723 15.61 9.86 -24.44
C THR A 723 15.32 8.74 -25.45
N ARG A 724 15.36 7.48 -25.00
CA ARG A 724 15.12 6.27 -25.79
C ARG A 724 13.65 5.90 -25.71
N GLN A 725 13.01 5.68 -26.86
CA GLN A 725 11.60 5.30 -26.91
C GLN A 725 11.40 3.84 -26.49
N PRO A 726 10.60 3.56 -25.44
CA PRO A 726 10.33 2.22 -24.97
C PRO A 726 9.33 1.51 -25.89
N ARG A 727 9.41 0.18 -25.93
CA ARG A 727 8.50 -0.67 -26.71
C ARG A 727 7.78 -1.67 -25.83
N HIS A 728 6.60 -2.10 -26.28
CA HIS A 728 5.92 -3.23 -25.66
C HIS A 728 6.57 -4.54 -26.09
N PRO A 729 6.78 -5.53 -25.19
CA PRO A 729 7.47 -6.78 -25.54
C PRO A 729 6.80 -7.53 -26.70
N ILE A 730 5.46 -7.50 -26.80
CA ILE A 730 4.72 -8.14 -27.92
C ILE A 730 5.14 -7.65 -29.31
N THR A 731 5.58 -6.39 -29.43
CA THR A 731 6.01 -5.80 -30.71
C THR A 731 7.41 -6.25 -31.13
N LEU A 732 8.15 -6.90 -30.24
CA LEU A 732 9.48 -7.45 -30.55
C LEU A 732 9.37 -8.81 -31.23
N ILE A 733 8.35 -9.59 -30.85
CA ILE A 733 8.21 -10.99 -31.22
C ILE A 733 7.24 -11.21 -32.39
N GLU A 734 6.57 -10.16 -32.86
CA GLU A 734 5.64 -10.27 -33.98
C GLU A 734 6.32 -10.81 -35.26
N PRO A 735 5.62 -11.63 -36.05
CA PRO A 735 6.14 -12.13 -37.32
C PRO A 735 6.34 -10.97 -38.31
N PRO A 736 7.26 -11.11 -39.29
CA PRO A 736 7.48 -10.09 -40.31
C PRO A 736 6.18 -9.78 -41.07
N LYS A 737 5.92 -8.48 -41.30
CA LYS A 737 4.77 -8.01 -42.10
C LYS A 737 4.86 -8.62 -43.51
N SER A 738 3.89 -9.46 -43.87
CA SER A 738 3.78 -10.10 -45.20
C SER A 738 3.35 -9.14 -46.30
#